data_AF-A0A1G9E749-F1
#
_entry.id   AF-A0A1G9E749-F1
#
_cell.length_a   1.000
_cell.length_b   1.000
_cell.length_c   1.000
_cell.angle_alpha   90.00
_cell.angle_beta   90.00
_cell.angle_gamma   90.00
#
_symmetry.space_group_name_H-M   'P 1'
#
loop_
_entity.id
_entity.type
_entity.pdbx_description
1 polymer ?
#
loop_
_entity_poly.entity_id
_entity_poly.type
_entity_poly.pdbx_seq_one_letter_code
_entity_poly.pdbx_strand_id
1 'polypeptide(L)'
;MLGKNHFNKLIVFCIATLLIVATLSTHSFATPKPWDPYKQFIPNEAPVVKRHLRGAWISTVINLDWPSIDTRNIENDKERIRRTKDELIAILDKSVEMNMNVVFFQVSPEGDALYRSNIVPWSRYLTGTFGKDPGFDPLAFAIEEAHKRNLELHAWFNPYRISMNTNNSTIQSLNVSKSVYKEHPEWIRTAMSRFVVDPGIPEAREWVIKRVMEVVNNYDIDGIHFDDYFYYESREGELEDQDTFMQYNPHKISNKGDWRRNNTYLLVKELSNKIRSTKPWVKFGISPTAVWGNKKDGHPSGSNTNAGIPNYDKSFADTKKWVEEEIIDYIAPQVYFTFANPHVPYGEAVSWWSEITRDKNVHLYIGQALYKVNSDSDQYFLKENAVEEFVRQHKFNVVKPEIMGSIMFRFGNLTDSNKQQVVNVMREDLWATKALVPVMDWKGGKSPSTPVQGKIEALSNQTKLSWVDKDRNTAYYAIYRINKGSSIDINSNRSAMQLIGTVRKTDKDAQEFIDKESYNLDKVVYAVTALDRLHNESSELIIGTNQSSYFYDVNNQHSWAINAIDNLHARGVISGVAAGRFAPGNNITRADFLIMAMNSYGIELDSHITDNFSDAGNKYYTKYLGTAKRLGLVSGVGNNLYSPETPITRQDMLVILYHVLNKLGELPTMSNAGKPFEEFNDIGEISSYATDVMRFFVKTGVVQGNGNKLMPRKTATRAETAQVLYNIYIK
;
A
#
# COMPACT_ATOMS: atom_id res chain seq x y z
N MET A 1 -46.55 60.06 -54.64
CA MET A 1 -45.64 58.96 -55.07
C MET A 1 -44.52 58.70 -54.03
N LEU A 2 -44.83 58.58 -52.74
CA LEU A 2 -43.82 58.40 -51.67
C LEU A 2 -44.13 57.28 -50.65
N GLY A 3 -45.21 56.51 -50.82
CA GLY A 3 -45.63 55.51 -49.82
C GLY A 3 -45.09 54.08 -50.01
N LYS A 4 -44.76 53.68 -51.25
CA LYS A 4 -44.39 52.27 -51.54
C LYS A 4 -42.92 51.92 -51.24
N ASN A 5 -42.00 52.89 -51.32
CA ASN A 5 -40.57 52.61 -51.14
C ASN A 5 -40.15 52.48 -49.68
N HIS A 6 -40.85 53.14 -48.74
CA HIS A 6 -40.57 52.96 -47.31
C HIS A 6 -41.11 51.65 -46.75
N PHE A 7 -42.26 51.19 -47.22
CA PHE A 7 -42.83 49.92 -46.78
C PHE A 7 -41.97 48.71 -47.18
N ASN A 8 -41.45 48.71 -48.41
CA ASN A 8 -40.54 47.65 -48.86
C ASN A 8 -39.19 47.67 -48.13
N LYS A 9 -38.65 48.85 -47.82
CA LYS A 9 -37.42 48.95 -47.01
C LYS A 9 -37.63 48.45 -45.57
N LEU A 10 -38.79 48.75 -44.97
CA LEU A 10 -39.13 48.26 -43.64
C LEU A 10 -39.30 46.74 -43.62
N ILE A 11 -39.94 46.16 -44.65
CA ILE A 11 -40.10 44.71 -44.77
C ILE A 11 -38.75 44.03 -44.98
N VAL A 12 -37.89 44.54 -45.87
CA VAL A 12 -36.55 43.98 -46.09
C VAL A 12 -35.69 44.10 -44.83
N PHE A 13 -35.79 45.21 -44.08
CA PHE A 13 -35.08 45.36 -42.81
C PHE A 13 -35.62 44.38 -41.75
N CYS A 14 -36.94 44.21 -41.64
CA CYS A 14 -37.54 43.23 -40.74
C CYS A 14 -37.16 41.79 -41.11
N ILE A 15 -37.15 41.43 -42.40
CA ILE A 15 -36.74 40.10 -42.87
C ILE A 15 -35.25 39.87 -42.64
N ALA A 16 -34.39 40.87 -42.90
CA ALA A 16 -32.96 40.77 -42.61
C ALA A 16 -32.68 40.65 -41.11
N THR A 17 -33.44 41.36 -40.27
CA THR A 17 -33.32 41.27 -38.80
C THR A 17 -33.82 39.90 -38.31
N LEU A 18 -34.93 39.39 -38.85
CA LEU A 18 -35.44 38.04 -38.56
C LEU A 18 -34.46 36.95 -39.02
N LEU A 19 -33.79 37.12 -40.15
CA LEU A 19 -32.75 36.20 -40.63
C LEU A 19 -31.48 36.27 -39.78
N ILE A 20 -31.08 37.44 -39.28
CA ILE A 20 -29.95 37.58 -38.34
C ILE A 20 -30.29 36.95 -36.98
N VAL A 21 -31.53 37.10 -36.50
CA VAL A 21 -32.02 36.45 -35.26
C VAL A 21 -32.21 34.94 -35.45
N ALA A 22 -32.55 34.47 -36.65
CA ALA A 22 -32.69 33.04 -36.96
C ALA A 22 -31.35 32.35 -37.33
N THR A 23 -30.31 33.11 -37.68
CA THR A 23 -28.94 32.60 -37.93
C THR A 23 -27.98 32.80 -36.78
N LEU A 24 -28.39 33.54 -35.73
CA LEU A 24 -27.91 33.33 -34.37
C LEU A 24 -28.28 31.91 -33.98
N SER A 25 -27.43 30.98 -34.41
CA SER A 25 -27.38 29.62 -33.92
C SER A 25 -27.59 29.73 -32.43
N THR A 26 -28.70 29.18 -31.93
CA THR A 26 -28.89 28.95 -30.52
C THR A 26 -27.84 27.91 -30.13
N HIS A 27 -26.59 28.37 -30.00
CA HIS A 27 -25.65 27.76 -29.10
C HIS A 27 -26.32 27.94 -27.74
N SER A 28 -27.15 26.94 -27.41
CA SER A 28 -27.56 26.68 -26.05
C SER A 28 -26.25 26.51 -25.30
N PHE A 29 -25.74 27.62 -24.75
CA PHE A 29 -24.57 27.58 -23.89
C PHE A 29 -25.02 26.72 -22.72
N ALA A 30 -24.62 25.45 -22.75
CA ALA A 30 -24.87 24.54 -21.65
C ALA A 30 -24.43 25.27 -20.38
N THR A 31 -25.33 25.34 -19.40
CA THR A 31 -25.01 25.99 -18.12
C THR A 31 -23.74 25.35 -17.57
N PRO A 32 -22.70 26.15 -17.26
CA PRO A 32 -21.44 25.62 -16.78
C PRO A 32 -21.70 24.81 -15.51
N LYS A 33 -21.24 23.56 -15.52
CA LYS A 33 -21.42 22.65 -14.41
C LYS A 33 -20.40 22.99 -13.32
N PRO A 34 -20.73 22.78 -12.03
CA PRO A 34 -19.82 23.16 -10.94
C PRO A 34 -18.43 22.52 -10.97
N TRP A 35 -18.28 21.36 -11.62
CA TRP A 35 -16.99 20.68 -11.79
C TRP A 35 -16.23 21.05 -13.07
N ASP A 36 -16.79 21.87 -13.95
CA ASP A 36 -16.14 22.26 -15.21
C ASP A 36 -14.72 22.86 -15.02
N PRO A 37 -14.45 23.71 -13.99
CA PRO A 37 -13.10 24.20 -13.72
C PRO A 37 -12.06 23.11 -13.42
N TYR A 38 -12.53 21.93 -13.00
CA TYR A 38 -11.68 20.82 -12.55
C TYR A 38 -11.65 19.65 -13.55
N LYS A 39 -12.29 19.79 -14.72
CA LYS A 39 -12.49 18.70 -15.68
C LYS A 39 -11.20 18.00 -16.12
N GLN A 40 -10.08 18.74 -16.21
CA GLN A 40 -8.77 18.15 -16.53
C GLN A 40 -8.25 17.16 -15.48
N PHE A 41 -8.76 17.25 -14.25
CA PHE A 41 -8.44 16.36 -13.12
C PHE A 41 -9.55 15.32 -12.87
N ILE A 42 -10.53 15.19 -13.76
CA ILE A 42 -11.59 14.19 -13.63
C ILE A 42 -11.52 13.30 -14.87
N PRO A 43 -10.65 12.26 -14.86
CA PRO A 43 -10.54 11.33 -15.99
C PRO A 43 -11.84 10.58 -16.25
N ASN A 44 -12.01 10.07 -17.48
CA ASN A 44 -13.20 9.30 -17.84
C ASN A 44 -13.30 7.99 -17.04
N GLU A 45 -12.18 7.30 -16.86
CA GLU A 45 -12.06 6.06 -16.07
C GLU A 45 -11.37 6.35 -14.73
N ALA A 46 -11.71 5.58 -13.69
CA ALA A 46 -11.03 5.69 -12.41
C ALA A 46 -9.59 5.18 -12.56
N PRO A 47 -8.56 5.96 -12.18
CA PRO A 47 -7.19 5.47 -12.24
C PRO A 47 -6.99 4.32 -11.26
N VAL A 48 -6.35 3.26 -11.72
CA VAL A 48 -5.91 2.16 -10.84
C VAL A 48 -4.66 2.62 -10.11
N VAL A 49 -4.63 2.43 -8.79
CA VAL A 49 -3.49 2.77 -7.92
C VAL A 49 -3.15 1.61 -6.98
N LYS A 50 -1.87 1.24 -6.90
CA LYS A 50 -1.40 0.14 -6.03
C LYS A 50 -1.45 0.54 -4.56
N ARG A 51 -1.07 1.78 -4.27
CA ARG A 51 -0.94 2.32 -2.91
C ARG A 51 -1.95 3.43 -2.72
N HIS A 52 -2.92 3.19 -1.85
CA HIS A 52 -3.97 4.15 -1.52
C HIS A 52 -4.58 3.77 -0.16
N LEU A 53 -4.59 4.71 0.77
CA LEU A 53 -5.23 4.51 2.05
C LEU A 53 -6.76 4.54 1.86
N ARG A 54 -7.44 3.52 2.36
CA ARG A 54 -8.89 3.38 2.25
C ARG A 54 -9.42 2.98 3.61
N GLY A 55 -10.25 3.82 4.19
CA GLY A 55 -10.80 3.55 5.51
C GLY A 55 -12.10 4.26 5.81
N ALA A 56 -12.55 4.08 7.04
CA ALA A 56 -13.71 4.75 7.60
C ALA A 56 -13.49 5.05 9.09
N TRP A 57 -14.14 6.11 9.56
CA TRP A 57 -14.25 6.39 11.00
C TRP A 57 -15.31 5.49 11.63
N ILE A 58 -14.94 4.84 12.73
CA ILE A 58 -15.83 4.08 13.62
C ILE A 58 -16.02 4.93 14.87
N SER A 59 -17.11 5.69 14.88
CA SER A 59 -17.48 6.62 15.95
C SER A 59 -18.22 5.89 17.07
N THR A 60 -17.75 6.07 18.30
CA THR A 60 -18.32 5.43 19.50
C THR A 60 -19.12 6.39 20.36
N VAL A 61 -18.89 7.70 20.22
CA VAL A 61 -19.71 8.74 20.85
C VAL A 61 -21.17 8.55 20.45
N ILE A 62 -22.07 8.66 21.43
CA ILE A 62 -23.51 8.43 21.33
C ILE A 62 -23.89 7.12 20.61
N ASN A 63 -23.00 6.11 20.62
CA ASN A 63 -23.20 4.81 19.98
C ASN A 63 -23.50 4.92 18.47
N LEU A 64 -22.85 5.87 17.78
CA LEU A 64 -23.08 6.13 16.35
C LEU A 64 -22.82 4.90 15.48
N ASP A 65 -21.61 4.32 15.56
CA ASP A 65 -21.21 3.13 14.81
C ASP A 65 -21.11 1.90 15.71
N TRP A 66 -20.50 2.06 16.89
CA TRP A 66 -20.18 0.91 17.75
C TRP A 66 -19.97 1.28 19.23
N PRO A 67 -20.36 0.40 20.19
CA PRO A 67 -21.35 -0.66 20.01
C PRO A 67 -22.74 -0.06 19.76
N SER A 68 -23.69 -0.85 19.26
CA SER A 68 -25.07 -0.37 19.10
C SER A 68 -25.73 -0.05 20.45
N ILE A 69 -26.72 0.85 20.44
CA ILE A 69 -27.51 1.18 21.65
C ILE A 69 -28.19 -0.08 22.20
N ASP A 70 -28.72 -0.93 21.32
CA ASP A 70 -29.37 -2.19 21.69
C ASP A 70 -28.40 -3.10 22.44
N THR A 71 -27.19 -3.28 21.91
CA THR A 71 -26.15 -4.07 22.57
C THR A 71 -25.73 -3.45 23.89
N ARG A 72 -25.48 -2.14 23.94
CA ARG A 72 -25.12 -1.43 25.18
C ARG A 72 -26.15 -1.62 26.29
N ASN A 73 -27.44 -1.68 25.95
CA ASN A 73 -28.55 -1.80 26.90
C ASN A 73 -28.79 -3.24 27.39
N ILE A 74 -28.04 -4.24 26.90
CA ILE A 74 -28.14 -5.62 27.39
C ILE A 74 -27.64 -5.70 28.85
N GLU A 75 -28.53 -6.12 29.75
CA GLU A 75 -28.23 -6.23 31.19
C GLU A 75 -27.26 -7.38 31.52
N ASN A 76 -27.38 -8.51 30.81
CA ASN A 76 -26.50 -9.65 31.02
C ASN A 76 -25.10 -9.37 30.44
N ASP A 77 -24.11 -9.20 31.32
CA ASP A 77 -22.74 -8.84 30.90
C ASP A 77 -22.13 -9.83 29.90
N LYS A 78 -22.37 -11.14 30.05
CA LYS A 78 -21.81 -12.14 29.11
C LYS A 78 -22.37 -11.96 27.71
N GLU A 79 -23.69 -11.77 27.60
CA GLU A 79 -24.34 -11.55 26.30
C GLU A 79 -23.99 -10.18 25.72
N ARG A 80 -23.94 -9.12 26.53
CA ARG A 80 -23.48 -7.79 26.09
C ARG A 80 -22.09 -7.88 25.49
N ILE A 81 -21.14 -8.49 26.20
CA ILE A 81 -19.74 -8.63 25.75
C ILE A 81 -19.68 -9.42 24.45
N ARG A 82 -20.41 -10.55 24.35
CA ARG A 82 -20.46 -11.36 23.13
C ARG A 82 -20.97 -10.54 21.95
N ARG A 83 -22.12 -9.89 22.08
CA ARG A 83 -22.73 -9.06 21.03
C ARG A 83 -21.86 -7.86 20.64
N THR A 84 -21.22 -7.23 21.62
CA THR A 84 -20.28 -6.12 21.41
C THR A 84 -19.11 -6.57 20.52
N LYS A 85 -18.56 -7.76 20.79
CA LYS A 85 -17.48 -8.35 19.98
C LYS A 85 -17.94 -8.75 18.58
N ASP A 86 -19.11 -9.38 18.47
CA ASP A 86 -19.68 -9.81 17.19
C ASP A 86 -19.96 -8.62 16.26
N GLU A 87 -20.49 -7.51 16.81
CA GLU A 87 -20.70 -6.27 16.05
C GLU A 87 -19.37 -5.69 15.54
N LEU A 88 -18.32 -5.68 16.35
CA LEU A 88 -17.02 -5.16 15.92
C LEU A 88 -16.40 -6.04 14.82
N ILE A 89 -16.51 -7.37 14.97
CA ILE A 89 -16.07 -8.32 13.94
C ILE A 89 -16.78 -8.04 12.62
N ALA A 90 -18.11 -7.85 12.64
CA ALA A 90 -18.88 -7.54 11.44
C ALA A 90 -18.46 -6.22 10.78
N ILE A 91 -18.12 -5.20 11.57
CA ILE A 91 -17.58 -3.93 11.09
C ILE A 91 -16.25 -4.15 10.34
N LEU A 92 -15.34 -4.94 10.93
CA LEU A 92 -14.04 -5.22 10.35
C LEU A 92 -14.14 -6.11 9.10
N ASP A 93 -15.03 -7.11 9.09
CA ASP A 93 -15.31 -7.95 7.93
C ASP A 93 -15.83 -7.12 6.75
N LYS A 94 -16.78 -6.23 7.00
CA LYS A 94 -17.30 -5.32 5.97
C LYS A 94 -16.23 -4.33 5.48
N SER A 95 -15.29 -3.92 6.33
CA SER A 95 -14.15 -3.10 5.91
C SER A 95 -13.29 -3.83 4.89
N VAL A 96 -12.99 -5.12 5.12
CA VAL A 96 -12.25 -5.98 4.16
C VAL A 96 -13.04 -6.19 2.87
N GLU A 97 -14.36 -6.40 2.96
CA GLU A 97 -15.25 -6.52 1.80
C GLU A 97 -15.19 -5.28 0.89
N MET A 98 -15.08 -4.09 1.50
CA MET A 98 -14.94 -2.81 0.80
C MET A 98 -13.52 -2.51 0.31
N ASN A 99 -12.59 -3.48 0.39
CA ASN A 99 -11.17 -3.31 0.07
C ASN A 99 -10.51 -2.16 0.85
N MET A 100 -10.93 -1.95 2.12
CA MET A 100 -10.25 -1.04 3.05
C MET A 100 -8.98 -1.67 3.61
N ASN A 101 -8.04 -0.83 4.03
CA ASN A 101 -6.78 -1.25 4.66
C ASN A 101 -6.53 -0.59 6.03
N VAL A 102 -7.42 0.30 6.48
CA VAL A 102 -7.34 0.96 7.79
C VAL A 102 -8.73 1.24 8.37
N VAL A 103 -8.84 1.21 9.70
CA VAL A 103 -9.99 1.73 10.45
C VAL A 103 -9.56 2.77 11.49
N PHE A 104 -10.33 3.84 11.63
CA PHE A 104 -10.12 4.89 12.63
C PHE A 104 -11.11 4.71 13.78
N PHE A 105 -10.66 4.07 14.85
CA PHE A 105 -11.52 3.58 15.93
C PHE A 105 -11.55 4.55 17.10
N GLN A 106 -12.71 5.14 17.42
CA GLN A 106 -12.83 6.12 18.50
C GLN A 106 -12.69 5.46 19.88
N VAL A 107 -11.49 5.55 20.45
CA VAL A 107 -11.16 4.95 21.75
C VAL A 107 -11.44 5.88 22.93
N SER A 108 -11.62 7.17 22.66
CA SER A 108 -11.81 8.19 23.70
C SER A 108 -12.73 9.31 23.19
N PRO A 109 -14.06 9.13 23.27
CA PRO A 109 -15.04 10.10 22.79
C PRO A 109 -15.25 11.33 23.72
N GLU A 110 -15.17 11.18 25.04
CA GLU A 110 -15.46 12.28 26.00
C GLU A 110 -14.77 12.10 27.37
N GLY A 111 -13.45 12.35 27.44
CA GLY A 111 -12.71 12.32 28.72
C GLY A 111 -12.69 10.93 29.37
N ASP A 112 -12.89 9.89 28.58
CA ASP A 112 -13.10 8.50 28.97
C ASP A 112 -12.30 7.53 28.10
N ALA A 113 -12.44 6.23 28.36
CA ALA A 113 -11.72 5.20 27.63
C ALA A 113 -12.59 4.01 27.22
N LEU A 114 -12.41 3.56 25.98
CA LEU A 114 -12.79 2.23 25.50
C LEU A 114 -11.58 1.28 25.53
N TYR A 115 -10.74 1.45 26.55
CA TYR A 115 -9.53 0.69 26.83
C TYR A 115 -9.27 0.72 28.35
N ARG A 116 -8.45 -0.19 28.87
CA ARG A 116 -8.09 -0.18 30.29
C ARG A 116 -7.20 1.03 30.58
N SER A 117 -7.68 1.94 31.42
CA SER A 117 -6.96 3.16 31.77
C SER A 117 -6.75 3.34 33.27
N ASN A 118 -5.55 3.77 33.63
CA ASN A 118 -5.24 4.28 34.96
C ASN A 118 -5.51 5.78 35.11
N ILE A 119 -5.78 6.48 34.01
CA ILE A 119 -5.89 7.95 33.95
C ILE A 119 -7.34 8.41 33.84
N VAL A 120 -8.19 7.70 33.09
CA VAL A 120 -9.59 8.09 32.83
C VAL A 120 -10.58 6.98 33.14
N PRO A 121 -11.87 7.31 33.39
CA PRO A 121 -12.92 6.33 33.60
C PRO A 121 -13.28 5.58 32.31
N TRP A 122 -13.90 4.41 32.47
CA TRP A 122 -14.52 3.68 31.36
C TRP A 122 -15.63 4.48 30.69
N SER A 123 -15.70 4.37 29.36
CA SER A 123 -16.71 5.05 28.58
C SER A 123 -18.12 4.55 28.85
N ARG A 124 -19.07 5.49 28.99
CA ARG A 124 -20.49 5.18 29.16
C ARG A 124 -21.08 4.48 27.92
N TYR A 125 -20.48 4.61 26.76
CA TYR A 125 -21.00 4.03 25.52
C TYR A 125 -20.88 2.50 25.48
N LEU A 126 -20.13 1.89 26.40
CA LEU A 126 -20.01 0.43 26.51
C LEU A 126 -21.09 -0.21 27.39
N THR A 127 -21.58 0.50 28.42
CA THR A 127 -22.42 -0.08 29.48
C THR A 127 -23.64 0.77 29.84
N GLY A 128 -23.78 1.95 29.26
CA GLY A 128 -24.75 2.97 29.65
C GLY A 128 -24.34 3.80 30.88
N THR A 129 -23.29 3.40 31.61
CA THR A 129 -22.86 4.03 32.87
C THR A 129 -21.41 4.51 32.79
N PHE A 130 -21.17 5.80 33.02
CA PHE A 130 -19.82 6.38 33.00
C PHE A 130 -18.97 5.83 34.14
N GLY A 131 -17.76 5.35 33.84
CA GLY A 131 -16.85 4.72 34.80
C GLY A 131 -17.12 3.24 35.11
N LYS A 132 -18.19 2.63 34.60
CA LYS A 132 -18.47 1.20 34.82
C LYS A 132 -17.61 0.32 33.90
N ASP A 133 -16.88 -0.62 34.51
CA ASP A 133 -16.08 -1.62 33.81
C ASP A 133 -16.97 -2.49 32.88
N PRO A 134 -16.66 -2.59 31.58
CA PRO A 134 -17.44 -3.37 30.62
C PRO A 134 -17.23 -4.89 30.74
N GLY A 135 -16.23 -5.35 31.51
CA GLY A 135 -15.88 -6.76 31.72
C GLY A 135 -14.85 -7.31 30.74
N PHE A 136 -14.32 -6.50 29.82
CA PHE A 136 -13.27 -6.86 28.86
C PHE A 136 -12.49 -5.61 28.42
N ASP A 137 -11.37 -5.79 27.71
CA ASP A 137 -10.64 -4.67 27.10
C ASP A 137 -11.04 -4.51 25.62
N PRO A 138 -11.79 -3.45 25.26
CA PRO A 138 -12.30 -3.29 23.90
C PRO A 138 -11.22 -2.96 22.87
N LEU A 139 -10.27 -2.10 23.20
CA LEU A 139 -9.19 -1.71 22.29
C LEU A 139 -8.24 -2.88 22.00
N ALA A 140 -7.89 -3.67 23.02
CA ALA A 140 -7.07 -4.87 22.81
C ALA A 140 -7.75 -5.83 21.82
N PHE A 141 -9.05 -6.08 22.00
CA PHE A 141 -9.83 -6.92 21.10
C PHE A 141 -9.93 -6.33 19.69
N ALA A 142 -10.15 -5.02 19.57
CA ALA A 142 -10.23 -4.33 18.29
C ALA A 142 -8.93 -4.46 17.47
N ILE A 143 -7.78 -4.29 18.12
CA ILE A 143 -6.46 -4.41 17.48
C ILE A 143 -6.22 -5.84 17.00
N GLU A 144 -6.47 -6.83 17.87
CA GLU A 144 -6.30 -8.24 17.53
C GLU A 144 -7.13 -8.63 16.30
N GLU A 145 -8.42 -8.27 16.29
CA GLU A 145 -9.33 -8.61 15.20
C GLU A 145 -9.06 -7.82 13.91
N ALA A 146 -8.59 -6.57 14.01
CA ALA A 146 -8.17 -5.78 12.85
C ALA A 146 -6.91 -6.38 12.22
N HIS A 147 -5.89 -6.72 13.02
CA HIS A 147 -4.65 -7.30 12.54
C HIS A 147 -4.82 -8.70 11.95
N LYS A 148 -5.74 -9.53 12.48
CA LYS A 148 -6.13 -10.82 11.85
C LYS A 148 -6.62 -10.64 10.41
N ARG A 149 -7.22 -9.49 10.11
CA ARG A 149 -7.72 -9.09 8.79
C ARG A 149 -6.72 -8.26 7.99
N ASN A 150 -5.51 -8.07 8.53
CA ASN A 150 -4.48 -7.18 7.99
C ASN A 150 -4.96 -5.73 7.77
N LEU A 151 -5.83 -5.24 8.65
CA LEU A 151 -6.22 -3.83 8.72
C LEU A 151 -5.31 -3.10 9.70
N GLU A 152 -4.89 -1.89 9.35
CA GLU A 152 -4.34 -0.96 10.35
C GLU A 152 -5.45 -0.48 11.29
N LEU A 153 -5.12 -0.30 12.57
CA LEU A 153 -6.01 0.35 13.54
C LEU A 153 -5.37 1.64 14.05
N HIS A 154 -6.03 2.75 13.73
CA HIS A 154 -5.69 4.07 14.25
C HIS A 154 -6.61 4.42 15.43
N ALA A 155 -6.04 4.55 16.62
CA ALA A 155 -6.79 4.90 17.82
C ALA A 155 -7.17 6.40 17.79
N TRP A 156 -8.46 6.67 17.71
CA TRP A 156 -9.02 8.01 17.59
C TRP A 156 -9.43 8.57 18.96
N PHE A 157 -8.90 9.75 19.28
CA PHE A 157 -9.21 10.49 20.49
C PHE A 157 -9.88 11.82 20.16
N ASN A 158 -10.87 12.18 20.95
CA ASN A 158 -11.20 13.57 21.18
C ASN A 158 -10.30 14.10 22.32
N PRO A 159 -9.47 15.14 22.08
CA PRO A 159 -8.50 15.57 23.08
C PRO A 159 -9.17 16.23 24.29
N TYR A 160 -10.17 17.10 24.05
CA TYR A 160 -10.63 18.05 25.07
C TYR A 160 -12.05 17.84 25.59
N ARG A 161 -12.92 17.14 24.85
CA ARG A 161 -14.33 16.95 25.25
C ARG A 161 -14.44 16.07 26.50
N ILE A 162 -15.26 16.50 27.45
CA ILE A 162 -15.59 15.76 28.69
C ILE A 162 -17.06 15.34 28.73
N SER A 163 -17.94 16.05 28.01
CA SER A 163 -19.34 15.65 27.89
C SER A 163 -19.98 16.08 26.57
N MET A 164 -21.15 15.50 26.28
CA MET A 164 -22.00 15.92 25.16
C MET A 164 -23.05 16.98 25.51
N ASN A 165 -23.27 17.27 26.81
CA ASN A 165 -24.13 18.35 27.29
C ASN A 165 -23.73 18.78 28.72
N THR A 166 -24.29 19.87 29.25
CA THR A 166 -24.01 20.40 30.60
C THR A 166 -25.15 20.23 31.60
N ASN A 167 -26.10 19.32 31.35
CA ASN A 167 -27.27 19.16 32.23
C ASN A 167 -26.92 18.48 33.57
N ASN A 168 -27.86 18.54 34.53
CA ASN A 168 -27.67 18.01 35.88
C ASN A 168 -27.38 16.50 35.92
N SER A 169 -27.99 15.69 35.05
CA SER A 169 -27.72 14.24 35.01
C SER A 169 -26.30 13.96 34.52
N THR A 170 -25.80 14.74 33.56
CA THR A 170 -24.40 14.68 33.13
C THR A 170 -23.45 15.03 34.27
N ILE A 171 -23.69 16.14 34.98
CA ILE A 171 -22.86 16.55 36.13
C ILE A 171 -22.80 15.42 37.19
N GLN A 172 -23.95 14.84 37.53
CA GLN A 172 -24.01 13.72 38.48
C GLN A 172 -23.23 12.50 37.97
N SER A 173 -23.35 12.17 36.67
CA SER A 173 -22.62 11.03 36.07
C SER A 173 -21.10 11.20 36.05
N LEU A 174 -20.61 12.44 36.01
CA LEU A 174 -19.19 12.75 35.99
C LEU A 174 -18.54 12.69 37.39
N ASN A 175 -19.32 12.54 38.47
CA ASN A 175 -18.80 12.51 39.84
C ASN A 175 -18.25 11.13 40.26
N VAL A 176 -17.36 10.57 39.44
CA VAL A 176 -16.69 9.27 39.66
C VAL A 176 -15.17 9.45 39.78
N SER A 177 -14.48 8.46 40.33
CA SER A 177 -13.00 8.45 40.39
C SER A 177 -12.39 8.52 38.98
N LYS A 178 -11.22 9.15 38.83
CA LYS A 178 -10.51 9.43 37.56
C LYS A 178 -11.22 10.40 36.60
N SER A 179 -12.43 10.85 36.92
CA SER A 179 -13.11 11.84 36.12
C SER A 179 -12.40 13.18 36.27
N VAL A 180 -11.84 13.71 35.18
CA VAL A 180 -11.17 15.02 35.20
C VAL A 180 -12.12 16.14 35.63
N TYR A 181 -13.42 16.00 35.37
CA TYR A 181 -14.44 16.94 35.85
C TYR A 181 -14.48 17.03 37.38
N LYS A 182 -14.25 15.90 38.06
CA LYS A 182 -14.25 15.80 39.52
C LYS A 182 -12.90 16.13 40.13
N GLU A 183 -11.82 15.62 39.55
CA GLU A 183 -10.48 15.69 40.12
C GLU A 183 -9.79 17.03 39.82
N HIS A 184 -10.14 17.66 38.70
CA HIS A 184 -9.57 18.93 38.24
C HIS A 184 -10.67 19.90 37.76
N PRO A 185 -11.63 20.30 38.64
CA PRO A 185 -12.69 21.23 38.26
C PRO A 185 -12.16 22.57 37.74
N GLU A 186 -10.97 22.99 38.18
CA GLU A 186 -10.28 24.19 37.73
C GLU A 186 -9.87 24.15 36.25
N TRP A 187 -9.75 22.95 35.66
CA TRP A 187 -9.47 22.78 34.23
C TRP A 187 -10.71 22.84 33.34
N ILE A 188 -11.91 22.77 33.92
CA ILE A 188 -13.14 22.60 33.15
C ILE A 188 -13.68 23.95 32.69
N ARG A 189 -14.08 24.00 31.42
CA ARG A 189 -14.80 25.11 30.79
C ARG A 189 -16.02 24.58 30.04
N THR A 190 -16.83 25.50 29.53
CA THR A 190 -17.99 25.18 28.70
C THR A 190 -17.79 25.71 27.29
N ALA A 191 -18.04 24.88 26.28
CA ALA A 191 -18.07 25.30 24.88
C ALA A 191 -19.16 24.51 24.15
N MET A 192 -19.98 25.16 23.32
CA MET A 192 -21.13 24.53 22.63
C MET A 192 -22.03 23.69 23.55
N SER A 193 -22.37 24.22 24.73
CA SER A 193 -23.13 23.50 25.76
C SER A 193 -22.51 22.16 26.19
N ARG A 194 -21.18 22.01 26.12
CA ARG A 194 -20.43 20.81 26.55
C ARG A 194 -19.33 21.18 27.53
N PHE A 195 -19.03 20.28 28.46
CA PHE A 195 -17.82 20.41 29.28
C PHE A 195 -16.59 20.01 28.46
N VAL A 196 -15.55 20.83 28.56
CA VAL A 196 -14.25 20.63 27.92
C VAL A 196 -13.13 20.96 28.89
N VAL A 197 -11.95 20.37 28.73
CA VAL A 197 -10.73 20.84 29.41
C VAL A 197 -10.16 22.06 28.70
N ASP A 198 -9.67 23.04 29.46
CA ASP A 198 -9.02 24.24 28.95
C ASP A 198 -7.60 23.92 28.44
N PRO A 199 -7.35 23.98 27.11
CA PRO A 199 -6.03 23.64 26.56
C PRO A 199 -4.94 24.67 26.92
N GLY A 200 -5.33 25.82 27.48
CA GLY A 200 -4.42 26.88 27.91
C GLY A 200 -3.71 26.57 29.22
N ILE A 201 -4.18 25.58 29.97
CA ILE A 201 -3.56 25.11 31.21
C ILE A 201 -2.51 24.05 30.86
N PRO A 202 -1.22 24.26 31.16
CA PRO A 202 -0.15 23.30 30.85
C PRO A 202 -0.39 21.88 31.37
N GLU A 203 -0.91 21.75 32.59
CA GLU A 203 -1.20 20.47 33.24
C GLU A 203 -2.37 19.73 32.56
N ALA A 204 -3.39 20.45 32.10
CA ALA A 204 -4.50 19.88 31.32
C ALA A 204 -4.01 19.35 29.97
N ARG A 205 -3.11 20.08 29.29
CA ARG A 205 -2.47 19.62 28.05
C ARG A 205 -1.62 18.37 28.27
N GLU A 206 -0.81 18.34 29.34
CA GLU A 206 -0.03 17.16 29.70
C GLU A 206 -0.93 15.96 30.05
N TRP A 207 -2.10 16.17 30.66
CA TRP A 207 -3.09 15.12 30.88
C TRP A 207 -3.61 14.51 29.57
N VAL A 208 -3.86 15.31 28.53
CA VAL A 208 -4.20 14.81 27.19
C VAL A 208 -3.06 13.96 26.61
N ILE A 209 -1.82 14.44 26.69
CA ILE A 209 -0.64 13.70 26.25
C ILE A 209 -0.51 12.36 26.97
N LYS A 210 -0.69 12.34 28.29
CA LYS A 210 -0.61 11.10 29.10
C LYS A 210 -1.65 10.07 28.70
N ARG A 211 -2.90 10.48 28.41
CA ARG A 211 -3.95 9.58 27.92
C ARG A 211 -3.57 8.92 26.61
N VAL A 212 -3.08 9.71 25.65
CA VAL A 212 -2.65 9.17 24.35
C VAL A 212 -1.44 8.26 24.53
N MET A 213 -0.45 8.67 25.33
CA MET A 213 0.75 7.88 25.55
C MET A 213 0.49 6.60 26.35
N GLU A 214 -0.53 6.53 27.21
CA GLU A 214 -0.97 5.27 27.83
C GLU A 214 -1.36 4.25 26.76
N VAL A 215 -2.08 4.68 25.72
CA VAL A 215 -2.43 3.80 24.59
C VAL A 215 -1.20 3.44 23.76
N VAL A 216 -0.36 4.43 23.41
CA VAL A 216 0.88 4.19 22.65
C VAL A 216 1.79 3.19 23.37
N ASN A 217 1.90 3.27 24.69
CA ASN A 217 2.76 2.37 25.47
C ASN A 217 2.18 0.96 25.55
N ASN A 218 0.88 0.83 25.80
CA ASN A 218 0.29 -0.45 26.21
C ASN A 218 -0.33 -1.27 25.07
N TYR A 219 -0.58 -0.67 23.91
CA TYR A 219 -1.33 -1.31 22.83
C TYR A 219 -0.54 -1.34 21.52
N ASP A 220 -0.78 -2.37 20.70
CA ASP A 220 -0.14 -2.56 19.40
C ASP A 220 -0.84 -1.80 18.26
N ILE A 221 -1.09 -0.51 18.46
CA ILE A 221 -1.73 0.35 17.46
C ILE A 221 -0.80 0.69 16.29
N ASP A 222 -1.39 1.03 15.15
CA ASP A 222 -0.65 1.48 13.96
C ASP A 222 -0.64 3.01 13.81
N GLY A 223 -1.62 3.68 14.43
CA GLY A 223 -1.66 5.14 14.46
C GLY A 223 -2.46 5.74 15.61
N ILE A 224 -2.21 7.02 15.85
CA ILE A 224 -3.02 7.93 16.66
C ILE A 224 -3.73 8.89 15.73
N HIS A 225 -5.02 9.11 16.00
CA HIS A 225 -5.86 10.02 15.23
C HIS A 225 -6.56 11.03 16.13
N PHE A 226 -6.47 12.32 15.81
CA PHE A 226 -7.39 13.34 16.34
C PHE A 226 -8.38 13.77 15.25
N ASP A 227 -9.61 14.07 15.63
CA ASP A 227 -10.60 14.73 14.78
C ASP A 227 -10.45 16.26 14.82
N ASP A 228 -11.56 16.99 14.63
CA ASP A 228 -11.60 18.43 14.39
C ASP A 228 -11.88 19.28 15.64
N TYR A 229 -12.06 18.67 16.81
CA TYR A 229 -12.40 19.38 18.04
C TYR A 229 -11.16 19.83 18.81
N PHE A 230 -10.79 21.10 18.62
CA PHE A 230 -9.78 21.79 19.42
C PHE A 230 -10.42 22.82 20.35
N TYR A 231 -9.97 24.08 20.32
CA TYR A 231 -10.79 25.16 20.87
C TYR A 231 -12.07 25.27 20.03
N TYR A 232 -13.13 25.84 20.59
CA TYR A 232 -14.27 26.22 19.78
C TYR A 232 -14.92 27.47 20.35
N GLU A 233 -14.95 28.54 19.55
CA GLU A 233 -15.64 29.77 19.90
C GLU A 233 -16.73 30.12 18.87
N SER A 234 -17.98 29.91 19.25
CA SER A 234 -19.14 30.37 18.49
C SER A 234 -20.16 31.03 19.43
N ARG A 235 -21.24 31.55 18.85
CA ARG A 235 -22.38 32.15 19.59
C ARG A 235 -23.03 31.23 20.62
N GLU A 236 -22.77 29.91 20.57
CA GLU A 236 -23.38 28.91 21.46
C GLU A 236 -22.61 28.69 22.77
N GLY A 237 -21.54 29.47 23.01
CA GLY A 237 -20.83 29.54 24.29
C GLY A 237 -19.34 29.82 24.10
N GLU A 238 -18.81 30.79 24.84
CA GLU A 238 -17.38 31.12 24.87
C GLU A 238 -16.67 30.26 25.93
N LEU A 239 -15.39 29.93 25.70
CA LEU A 239 -14.60 29.12 26.63
C LEU A 239 -14.29 29.86 27.95
N GLU A 240 -14.42 31.19 27.97
CA GLU A 240 -14.17 32.05 29.15
C GLU A 240 -12.77 31.86 29.77
N ASP A 241 -11.75 31.63 28.94
CA ASP A 241 -10.36 31.38 29.33
C ASP A 241 -9.51 32.65 29.55
N GLN A 242 -10.13 33.80 29.86
CA GLN A 242 -9.41 35.06 30.01
C GLN A 242 -8.41 35.00 31.18
N ASP A 243 -8.82 34.43 32.31
CA ASP A 243 -7.95 34.25 33.48
C ASP A 243 -6.82 33.27 33.17
N THR A 244 -7.13 32.19 32.44
CA THR A 244 -6.12 31.24 31.94
C THR A 244 -5.10 31.95 31.05
N PHE A 245 -5.54 32.83 30.14
CA PHE A 245 -4.65 33.61 29.27
C PHE A 245 -3.75 34.55 30.06
N MET A 246 -4.26 35.22 31.11
CA MET A 246 -3.44 36.10 31.94
C MET A 246 -2.42 35.32 32.78
N GLN A 247 -2.81 34.15 33.29
CA GLN A 247 -1.97 33.32 34.15
C GLN A 247 -0.90 32.54 33.35
N TYR A 248 -1.27 31.97 32.20
CA TYR A 248 -0.44 31.02 31.45
C TYR A 248 0.03 31.57 30.09
N ASN A 249 0.54 32.81 30.08
CA ASN A 249 1.13 33.44 28.89
C ASN A 249 2.57 33.94 29.15
N PRO A 250 3.53 33.03 29.40
CA PRO A 250 4.90 33.40 29.76
C PRO A 250 5.64 34.15 28.65
N HIS A 251 5.25 33.92 27.38
CA HIS A 251 5.83 34.56 26.20
C HIS A 251 5.19 35.92 25.87
N LYS A 252 4.23 36.39 26.69
CA LYS A 252 3.54 37.68 26.49
C LYS A 252 2.93 37.84 25.10
N ILE A 253 2.36 36.76 24.56
CA ILE A 253 1.62 36.78 23.30
C ILE A 253 0.46 37.78 23.45
N SER A 254 0.42 38.82 22.63
CA SER A 254 -0.51 39.94 22.79
C SER A 254 -1.94 39.61 22.37
N ASN A 255 -2.11 38.73 21.38
CA ASN A 255 -3.41 38.31 20.88
C ASN A 255 -3.83 36.97 21.50
N LYS A 256 -5.00 36.93 22.14
CA LYS A 256 -5.51 35.70 22.78
C LYS A 256 -5.71 34.54 21.78
N GLY A 257 -6.12 34.84 20.55
CA GLY A 257 -6.25 33.83 19.50
C GLY A 257 -4.91 33.20 19.09
N ASP A 258 -3.85 34.00 18.99
CA ASP A 258 -2.50 33.48 18.76
C ASP A 258 -2.01 32.62 19.92
N TRP A 259 -2.34 33.00 21.16
CA TRP A 259 -2.02 32.20 22.34
C TRP A 259 -2.74 30.84 22.32
N ARG A 260 -4.03 30.80 21.97
CA ARG A 260 -4.77 29.54 21.81
C ARG A 260 -4.21 28.65 20.70
N ARG A 261 -3.88 29.25 19.54
CA ARG A 261 -3.20 28.53 18.45
C ARG A 261 -1.86 27.96 18.93
N ASN A 262 -1.11 28.72 19.72
CA ASN A 262 0.15 28.25 20.31
C ASN A 262 -0.07 27.09 21.28
N ASN A 263 -1.09 27.11 22.14
CA ASN A 263 -1.40 26.00 23.05
C ASN A 263 -1.72 24.71 22.30
N THR A 264 -2.52 24.81 21.23
CA THR A 264 -2.82 23.67 20.36
C THR A 264 -1.57 23.18 19.62
N TYR A 265 -0.74 24.10 19.12
CA TYR A 265 0.54 23.77 18.49
C TYR A 265 1.48 23.04 19.44
N LEU A 266 1.59 23.47 20.71
CA LEU A 266 2.38 22.79 21.73
C LEU A 266 1.87 21.36 21.95
N LEU A 267 0.56 21.15 22.05
CA LEU A 267 -0.01 19.80 22.20
C LEU A 267 0.42 18.89 21.05
N VAL A 268 0.19 19.33 19.81
CA VAL A 268 0.48 18.54 18.61
C VAL A 268 1.97 18.24 18.52
N LYS A 269 2.82 19.24 18.74
CA LYS A 269 4.28 19.09 18.66
C LYS A 269 4.84 18.18 19.75
N GLU A 270 4.45 18.39 21.01
CA GLU A 270 4.91 17.59 22.14
C GLU A 270 4.47 16.13 22.00
N LEU A 271 3.20 15.91 21.63
CA LEU A 271 2.65 14.57 21.42
C LEU A 271 3.35 13.85 20.26
N SER A 272 3.53 14.52 19.12
CA SER A 272 4.23 13.97 17.96
C SER A 272 5.64 13.52 18.31
N ASN A 273 6.41 14.37 19.00
CA ASN A 273 7.76 14.05 19.45
C ASN A 273 7.78 12.83 20.38
N LYS A 274 6.84 12.76 21.34
CA LYS A 274 6.72 11.61 22.25
C LYS A 274 6.40 10.32 21.48
N ILE A 275 5.39 10.33 20.61
CA ILE A 275 5.01 9.16 19.78
C ILE A 275 6.21 8.68 18.96
N ARG A 276 6.86 9.59 18.21
CA ARG A 276 8.03 9.28 17.37
C ARG A 276 9.18 8.69 18.18
N SER A 277 9.42 9.18 19.40
CA SER A 277 10.47 8.65 20.28
C SER A 277 10.14 7.30 20.91
N THR A 278 8.85 6.99 21.12
CA THR A 278 8.40 5.78 21.83
C THR A 278 8.15 4.61 20.87
N LYS A 279 7.42 4.84 19.78
CA LYS A 279 7.13 3.85 18.73
C LYS A 279 7.23 4.53 17.37
N PRO A 280 8.42 4.58 16.74
CA PRO A 280 8.64 5.32 15.50
C PRO A 280 7.70 4.94 14.33
N TRP A 281 7.19 3.70 14.32
CA TRP A 281 6.25 3.22 13.32
C TRP A 281 4.82 3.72 13.52
N VAL A 282 4.44 4.16 14.72
CA VAL A 282 3.08 4.68 14.99
C VAL A 282 2.93 6.02 14.27
N LYS A 283 1.90 6.10 13.44
CA LYS A 283 1.55 7.30 12.66
C LYS A 283 0.76 8.26 13.55
N PHE A 284 1.04 9.57 13.49
CA PHE A 284 0.18 10.57 14.13
C PHE A 284 -0.48 11.45 13.07
N GLY A 285 -1.80 11.51 13.04
CA GLY A 285 -2.48 12.41 12.12
C GLY A 285 -3.80 12.95 12.61
N ILE A 286 -4.26 13.99 11.93
CA ILE A 286 -5.36 14.85 12.39
C ILE A 286 -6.35 15.05 11.25
N SER A 287 -7.65 14.98 11.55
CA SER A 287 -8.76 15.26 10.62
C SER A 287 -9.43 16.58 10.96
N PRO A 288 -8.91 17.73 10.47
CA PRO A 288 -9.52 19.03 10.73
C PRO A 288 -10.71 19.29 9.79
N THR A 289 -11.43 20.39 10.01
CA THR A 289 -12.46 20.84 9.04
C THR A 289 -11.85 21.17 7.68
N ALA A 290 -12.67 21.22 6.62
CA ALA A 290 -12.21 21.41 5.24
C ALA A 290 -11.40 22.69 4.97
N VAL A 291 -11.55 23.73 5.79
CA VAL A 291 -10.98 25.05 5.52
C VAL A 291 -10.08 25.49 6.66
N TRP A 292 -8.79 25.68 6.37
CA TRP A 292 -7.85 26.26 7.32
C TRP A 292 -8.20 27.72 7.62
N GLY A 293 -8.25 28.57 6.60
CA GLY A 293 -8.61 29.99 6.69
C GLY A 293 -9.13 30.48 5.34
N ASN A 294 -10.12 31.38 5.35
CA ASN A 294 -10.64 31.96 4.10
C ASN A 294 -9.76 33.13 3.65
N LYS A 295 -9.45 33.19 2.35
CA LYS A 295 -8.68 34.31 1.80
C LYS A 295 -9.34 35.68 2.02
N LYS A 296 -10.67 35.72 1.91
CA LYS A 296 -11.47 36.93 2.12
C LYS A 296 -11.49 37.45 3.57
N ASP A 297 -11.14 36.60 4.55
CA ASP A 297 -11.15 36.95 5.97
C ASP A 297 -9.77 37.45 6.44
N GLY A 298 -8.87 37.77 5.51
CA GLY A 298 -7.55 38.32 5.80
C GLY A 298 -6.43 37.29 5.92
N HIS A 299 -6.63 36.06 5.40
CA HIS A 299 -5.62 35.01 5.33
C HIS A 299 -5.10 34.85 3.88
N PRO A 300 -4.06 35.57 3.42
CA PRO A 300 -3.64 35.55 2.01
C PRO A 300 -3.29 34.17 1.45
N SER A 301 -2.77 33.28 2.30
CA SER A 301 -2.46 31.88 1.98
C SER A 301 -3.64 30.93 2.16
N GLY A 302 -4.83 31.44 2.45
CA GLY A 302 -6.05 30.68 2.64
C GLY A 302 -6.71 30.26 1.32
N SER A 303 -7.65 29.33 1.39
CA SER A 303 -8.42 28.89 0.23
C SER A 303 -9.40 29.98 -0.23
N ASN A 304 -9.78 29.96 -1.51
CA ASN A 304 -10.81 30.86 -2.05
C ASN A 304 -12.22 30.35 -1.68
N THR A 305 -12.45 30.22 -0.39
CA THR A 305 -13.68 29.72 0.22
C THR A 305 -14.34 30.78 1.09
N ASN A 306 -15.55 30.48 1.53
CA ASN A 306 -16.36 31.29 2.44
C ASN A 306 -16.96 30.39 3.55
N ALA A 307 -16.11 29.59 4.20
CA ALA A 307 -16.54 28.74 5.30
C ALA A 307 -16.93 29.58 6.51
N GLY A 308 -18.04 29.22 7.18
CA GLY A 308 -18.47 29.92 8.39
C GLY A 308 -17.60 29.61 9.63
N ILE A 309 -16.92 28.45 9.63
CA ILE A 309 -16.10 27.99 10.76
C ILE A 309 -14.74 27.47 10.24
N PRO A 310 -13.80 28.35 9.84
CA PRO A 310 -12.44 27.96 9.49
C PRO A 310 -11.63 27.50 10.72
N ASN A 311 -10.72 26.55 10.54
CA ASN A 311 -9.90 25.99 11.62
C ASN A 311 -9.07 27.06 12.35
N TYR A 312 -8.46 27.98 11.61
CA TYR A 312 -7.53 28.97 12.16
C TYR A 312 -8.21 29.97 13.11
N ASP A 313 -9.42 30.40 12.75
CA ASP A 313 -10.14 31.48 13.45
C ASP A 313 -11.10 30.98 14.53
N LYS A 314 -11.68 29.79 14.34
CA LYS A 314 -12.75 29.27 15.21
C LYS A 314 -12.31 28.10 16.06
N SER A 315 -11.51 27.20 15.48
CA SER A 315 -10.97 26.07 16.22
C SER A 315 -9.61 26.37 16.85
N PHE A 316 -9.02 27.52 16.53
CA PHE A 316 -7.65 27.91 16.89
C PHE A 316 -6.64 26.79 16.60
N ALA A 317 -6.83 26.13 15.45
CA ALA A 317 -6.03 25.04 14.94
C ALA A 317 -5.30 25.49 13.67
N ASP A 318 -4.02 25.83 13.82
CA ASP A 318 -3.17 26.24 12.69
C ASP A 318 -2.63 25.03 11.92
N THR A 319 -3.55 24.35 11.24
CA THR A 319 -3.27 23.10 10.52
C THR A 319 -2.27 23.27 9.38
N LYS A 320 -2.24 24.44 8.75
CA LYS A 320 -1.23 24.80 7.75
C LYS A 320 0.17 24.73 8.36
N LYS A 321 0.38 25.35 9.53
CA LYS A 321 1.66 25.31 10.24
C LYS A 321 2.08 23.89 10.61
N TRP A 322 1.13 23.01 10.98
CA TRP A 322 1.46 21.63 11.32
C TRP A 322 1.98 20.82 10.13
N VAL A 323 1.43 21.09 8.93
CA VAL A 323 1.90 20.51 7.67
C VAL A 323 3.25 21.11 7.26
N GLU A 324 3.38 22.44 7.32
CA GLU A 324 4.61 23.12 6.89
C GLU A 324 5.84 22.74 7.73
N GLU A 325 5.65 22.51 9.02
CA GLU A 325 6.68 22.06 9.97
C GLU A 325 6.76 20.53 10.13
N GLU A 326 5.95 19.75 9.42
CA GLU A 326 5.99 18.27 9.39
C GLU A 326 5.88 17.63 10.79
N ILE A 327 5.09 18.24 11.69
CA ILE A 327 4.89 17.75 13.06
C ILE A 327 3.77 16.70 13.17
N ILE A 328 3.13 16.37 12.07
CA ILE A 328 2.18 15.25 11.93
C ILE A 328 2.62 14.39 10.75
N ASP A 329 2.24 13.12 10.73
CA ASP A 329 2.58 12.20 9.64
C ASP A 329 1.51 12.19 8.53
N TYR A 330 0.26 12.54 8.88
CA TYR A 330 -0.79 12.75 7.89
C TYR A 330 -1.81 13.79 8.33
N ILE A 331 -2.48 14.41 7.35
CA ILE A 331 -3.63 15.28 7.55
C ILE A 331 -4.82 14.77 6.73
N ALA A 332 -6.00 14.83 7.33
CA ALA A 332 -7.23 14.22 6.80
C ALA A 332 -8.40 15.22 6.75
N PRO A 333 -8.34 16.33 6.01
CA PRO A 333 -9.39 17.34 6.01
C PRO A 333 -10.78 16.78 5.67
N GLN A 334 -11.76 17.19 6.47
CA GLN A 334 -13.16 16.80 6.36
C GLN A 334 -13.87 17.59 5.26
N VAL A 335 -13.64 17.24 4.00
CA VAL A 335 -14.24 17.94 2.84
C VAL A 335 -15.65 17.42 2.58
N TYR A 336 -16.58 17.80 3.47
CA TYR A 336 -17.97 17.33 3.48
C TYR A 336 -18.91 18.20 2.62
N PHE A 337 -18.42 18.57 1.44
CA PHE A 337 -19.06 19.48 0.51
C PHE A 337 -19.08 18.88 -0.89
N THR A 338 -19.96 19.37 -1.75
CA THR A 338 -20.01 18.98 -3.16
C THR A 338 -19.15 19.94 -3.99
N PHE A 339 -18.85 19.59 -5.25
CA PHE A 339 -18.29 20.56 -6.21
C PHE A 339 -19.17 21.80 -6.38
N ALA A 340 -20.48 21.65 -6.14
CA ALA A 340 -21.48 22.69 -6.28
C ALA A 340 -21.68 23.56 -5.04
N ASN A 341 -21.03 23.24 -3.92
CA ASN A 341 -21.26 23.99 -2.70
C ASN A 341 -20.82 25.45 -2.89
N PRO A 342 -21.71 26.44 -2.65
CA PRO A 342 -21.43 27.84 -2.99
C PRO A 342 -20.43 28.51 -2.04
N HIS A 343 -20.16 27.90 -0.88
CA HIS A 343 -19.26 28.45 0.13
C HIS A 343 -17.92 27.73 0.17
N VAL A 344 -17.93 26.40 0.01
CA VAL A 344 -16.74 25.56 0.07
C VAL A 344 -16.80 24.55 -1.08
N PRO A 345 -16.56 24.98 -2.34
CA PRO A 345 -16.54 24.05 -3.47
C PRO A 345 -15.48 22.96 -3.23
N TYR A 346 -15.86 21.69 -3.40
CA TYR A 346 -14.98 20.55 -3.14
C TYR A 346 -13.61 20.67 -3.83
N GLY A 347 -13.63 20.98 -5.13
CA GLY A 347 -12.41 21.09 -5.94
C GLY A 347 -11.46 22.20 -5.47
N GLU A 348 -11.97 23.31 -4.93
CA GLU A 348 -11.15 24.40 -4.38
C GLU A 348 -10.49 23.94 -3.07
N ALA A 349 -11.28 23.42 -2.13
CA ALA A 349 -10.77 22.98 -0.83
C ALA A 349 -9.72 21.87 -0.99
N VAL A 350 -10.01 20.85 -1.79
CA VAL A 350 -9.07 19.73 -2.01
C VAL A 350 -7.83 20.17 -2.79
N SER A 351 -7.95 21.08 -3.77
CA SER A 351 -6.77 21.61 -4.47
C SER A 351 -5.85 22.37 -3.54
N TRP A 352 -6.41 23.18 -2.63
CA TRP A 352 -5.63 23.91 -1.64
C TRP A 352 -4.88 22.97 -0.70
N TRP A 353 -5.53 21.92 -0.21
CA TRP A 353 -4.87 20.90 0.61
C TRP A 353 -3.75 20.18 -0.14
N SER A 354 -4.01 19.76 -1.39
CA SER A 354 -3.00 19.14 -2.26
C SER A 354 -1.79 20.04 -2.47
N GLU A 355 -1.99 21.37 -2.58
CA GLU A 355 -0.89 22.32 -2.71
C GLU A 355 -0.06 22.47 -1.43
N ILE A 356 -0.69 22.58 -0.26
CA ILE A 356 0.07 22.77 0.99
C ILE A 356 0.80 21.51 1.46
N THR A 357 0.36 20.32 1.03
CA THR A 357 1.05 19.04 1.31
C THR A 357 2.06 18.66 0.23
N ARG A 358 2.17 19.43 -0.85
CA ARG A 358 3.15 19.15 -1.91
C ARG A 358 4.56 19.24 -1.37
N ASP A 359 5.38 18.24 -1.70
CA ASP A 359 6.78 18.13 -1.26
C ASP A 359 6.97 18.15 0.27
N LYS A 360 5.96 17.66 1.01
CA LYS A 360 6.01 17.50 2.47
C LYS A 360 6.03 16.04 2.87
N ASN A 361 6.70 15.75 3.98
CA ASN A 361 6.65 14.48 4.71
C ASN A 361 5.33 14.36 5.52
N VAL A 362 4.21 14.67 4.87
CA VAL A 362 2.87 14.62 5.44
C VAL A 362 1.93 14.08 4.37
N HIS A 363 1.36 12.90 4.60
CA HIS A 363 0.36 12.37 3.67
C HIS A 363 -0.96 13.16 3.75
N LEU A 364 -1.58 13.38 2.61
CA LEU A 364 -2.94 13.94 2.52
C LEU A 364 -3.95 12.83 2.27
N TYR A 365 -4.95 12.74 3.15
CA TYR A 365 -6.13 11.90 2.97
C TYR A 365 -7.38 12.77 2.92
N ILE A 366 -8.39 12.42 2.14
CA ILE A 366 -9.61 13.24 2.07
C ILE A 366 -10.74 12.58 2.85
N GLY A 367 -11.28 13.28 3.85
CA GLY A 367 -12.51 12.90 4.53
C GLY A 367 -13.72 13.17 3.63
N GLN A 368 -14.52 12.14 3.33
CA GLN A 368 -15.67 12.22 2.44
C GLN A 368 -16.99 11.94 3.18
N ALA A 369 -18.02 12.72 2.85
CA ALA A 369 -19.29 12.76 3.58
C ALA A 369 -20.31 11.71 3.12
N LEU A 370 -20.00 10.43 3.25
CA LEU A 370 -20.96 9.37 2.92
C LEU A 370 -22.27 9.52 3.70
N TYR A 371 -22.21 10.04 4.93
CA TYR A 371 -23.39 10.29 5.77
C TYR A 371 -24.41 11.27 5.16
N LYS A 372 -24.00 12.15 4.24
CA LYS A 372 -24.88 13.14 3.59
C LYS A 372 -25.72 12.57 2.45
N VAL A 373 -25.33 11.42 1.91
CA VAL A 373 -26.04 10.77 0.80
C VAL A 373 -27.48 10.48 1.22
N ASN A 374 -28.43 11.09 0.50
CA ASN A 374 -29.87 11.09 0.79
C ASN A 374 -30.27 11.55 2.20
N SER A 375 -29.45 12.40 2.81
CA SER A 375 -29.72 12.97 4.14
C SER A 375 -29.37 14.47 4.24
N ASP A 376 -28.79 15.06 3.19
CA ASP A 376 -28.48 16.48 3.08
C ASP A 376 -29.48 17.19 2.12
N SER A 377 -29.60 18.51 2.24
CA SER A 377 -30.44 19.33 1.35
C SER A 377 -29.77 19.65 0.01
N ASP A 378 -28.46 19.47 -0.11
CA ASP A 378 -27.72 19.65 -1.36
C ASP A 378 -28.15 18.60 -2.38
N GLN A 379 -28.74 19.05 -3.50
CA GLN A 379 -29.24 18.20 -4.57
C GLN A 379 -28.19 17.24 -5.16
N TYR A 380 -26.90 17.57 -5.04
CA TYR A 380 -25.81 16.73 -5.52
C TYR A 380 -25.48 15.57 -4.58
N PHE A 381 -26.01 15.56 -3.35
CA PHE A 381 -25.98 14.40 -2.45
C PHE A 381 -27.27 13.55 -2.50
N LEU A 382 -28.18 13.83 -3.45
CA LEU A 382 -29.44 13.09 -3.58
C LEU A 382 -29.40 12.10 -4.76
N LYS A 383 -29.93 10.90 -4.51
CA LYS A 383 -30.23 9.86 -5.50
C LYS A 383 -29.08 9.59 -6.48
N GLU A 384 -29.33 9.67 -7.79
CA GLU A 384 -28.36 9.46 -8.86
C GLU A 384 -27.26 10.53 -8.89
N ASN A 385 -27.55 11.78 -8.50
CA ASN A 385 -26.54 12.83 -8.45
C ASN A 385 -25.45 12.53 -7.42
N ALA A 386 -25.82 11.88 -6.30
CA ALA A 386 -24.87 11.45 -5.27
C ALA A 386 -23.83 10.48 -5.83
N VAL A 387 -24.24 9.57 -6.72
CA VAL A 387 -23.34 8.62 -7.38
C VAL A 387 -22.35 9.37 -8.26
N GLU A 388 -22.84 10.26 -9.12
CA GLU A 388 -21.96 11.01 -10.00
C GLU A 388 -21.01 11.94 -9.23
N GLU A 389 -21.49 12.57 -8.16
CA GLU A 389 -20.68 13.42 -7.28
C GLU A 389 -19.53 12.62 -6.65
N PHE A 390 -19.81 11.46 -6.03
CA PHE A 390 -18.78 10.62 -5.42
C PHE A 390 -17.77 10.08 -6.44
N VAL A 391 -18.24 9.68 -7.63
CA VAL A 391 -17.36 9.25 -8.73
C VAL A 391 -16.41 10.38 -9.14
N ARG A 392 -16.91 11.61 -9.28
CA ARG A 392 -16.08 12.78 -9.61
C ARG A 392 -15.09 13.10 -8.51
N GLN A 393 -15.53 13.13 -7.25
CA GLN A 393 -14.66 13.42 -6.11
C GLN A 393 -13.53 12.38 -6.02
N HIS A 394 -13.85 11.10 -6.16
CA HIS A 394 -12.84 10.06 -6.09
C HIS A 394 -11.83 10.14 -7.24
N LYS A 395 -12.30 10.35 -8.48
CA LYS A 395 -11.43 10.53 -9.65
C LYS A 395 -10.54 11.76 -9.52
N PHE A 396 -11.09 12.86 -9.01
CA PHE A 396 -10.36 14.07 -8.69
C PHE A 396 -9.27 13.87 -7.65
N ASN A 397 -9.55 13.04 -6.64
CA ASN A 397 -8.58 12.72 -5.60
C ASN A 397 -7.45 11.85 -6.15
N VAL A 398 -7.78 10.71 -6.76
CA VAL A 398 -6.78 9.70 -7.16
C VAL A 398 -5.84 10.19 -8.27
N VAL A 399 -6.27 11.12 -9.14
CA VAL A 399 -5.39 11.66 -10.18
C VAL A 399 -4.30 12.60 -9.62
N LYS A 400 -4.49 13.15 -8.42
CA LYS A 400 -3.55 14.06 -7.78
C LYS A 400 -2.54 13.25 -6.94
N PRO A 401 -1.24 13.31 -7.26
CA PRO A 401 -0.24 12.48 -6.57
C PRO A 401 -0.10 12.80 -5.09
N GLU A 402 -0.43 14.02 -4.66
CA GLU A 402 -0.38 14.40 -3.25
C GLU A 402 -1.49 13.73 -2.41
N ILE A 403 -2.61 13.33 -3.03
CA ILE A 403 -3.74 12.72 -2.33
C ILE A 403 -3.56 11.21 -2.32
N MET A 404 -3.21 10.68 -1.15
CA MET A 404 -2.82 9.28 -0.98
C MET A 404 -3.91 8.43 -0.34
N GLY A 405 -5.12 8.96 -0.16
CA GLY A 405 -6.18 8.22 0.51
C GLY A 405 -7.53 8.93 0.60
N SER A 406 -8.54 8.13 0.93
CA SER A 406 -9.90 8.58 1.23
C SER A 406 -10.41 7.91 2.50
N ILE A 407 -11.10 8.67 3.34
CA ILE A 407 -11.69 8.19 4.59
C ILE A 407 -13.18 8.54 4.59
N MET A 408 -14.04 7.55 4.79
CA MET A 408 -15.49 7.75 4.78
C MET A 408 -15.99 8.14 6.17
N PHE A 409 -16.66 9.28 6.26
CA PHE A 409 -17.46 9.62 7.42
C PHE A 409 -18.91 9.23 7.19
N ARG A 410 -19.42 8.21 7.88
CA ARG A 410 -18.77 7.29 8.85
C ARG A 410 -19.15 5.85 8.56
N PHE A 411 -18.51 4.88 9.21
CA PHE A 411 -18.59 3.45 8.91
C PHE A 411 -20.03 2.93 8.69
N GLY A 412 -20.96 3.21 9.60
CA GLY A 412 -22.34 2.70 9.58
C GLY A 412 -23.15 3.11 8.35
N ASN A 413 -22.67 4.10 7.59
CA ASN A 413 -23.28 4.49 6.32
C ASN A 413 -22.97 3.51 5.19
N LEU A 414 -21.98 2.64 5.34
CA LEU A 414 -21.68 1.55 4.40
C LEU A 414 -22.79 0.47 4.41
N THR A 415 -23.53 0.36 5.51
CA THR A 415 -24.60 -0.63 5.69
C THR A 415 -26.00 -0.02 5.65
N ASP A 416 -26.10 1.31 5.53
CA ASP A 416 -27.39 2.02 5.43
C ASP A 416 -28.03 1.77 4.05
N SER A 417 -29.27 1.29 4.05
CA SER A 417 -30.03 0.99 2.82
C SER A 417 -30.17 2.21 1.90
N ASN A 418 -30.23 3.42 2.45
CA ASN A 418 -30.38 4.66 1.69
C ASN A 418 -29.10 5.12 1.01
N LYS A 419 -27.97 4.41 1.19
CA LYS A 419 -26.66 4.82 0.68
C LYS A 419 -26.05 3.78 -0.26
N GLN A 420 -26.73 2.66 -0.46
CA GLN A 420 -26.20 1.50 -1.17
C GLN A 420 -25.85 1.79 -2.64
N GLN A 421 -26.49 2.75 -3.30
CA GLN A 421 -26.12 3.13 -4.67
C GLN A 421 -24.70 3.71 -4.75
N VAL A 422 -24.28 4.50 -3.76
CA VAL A 422 -22.91 5.04 -3.70
C VAL A 422 -21.95 3.96 -3.23
N VAL A 423 -22.33 3.18 -2.22
CA VAL A 423 -21.50 2.07 -1.69
C VAL A 423 -21.22 1.02 -2.77
N ASN A 424 -22.20 0.68 -3.60
CA ASN A 424 -22.04 -0.28 -4.69
C ASN A 424 -21.05 0.23 -5.74
N VAL A 425 -21.17 1.49 -6.19
CA VAL A 425 -20.21 2.08 -7.14
C VAL A 425 -18.82 2.21 -6.52
N MET A 426 -18.72 2.52 -5.23
CA MET A 426 -17.44 2.48 -4.53
C MET A 426 -16.81 1.10 -4.59
N ARG A 427 -17.57 0.03 -4.31
CA ARG A 427 -17.08 -1.35 -4.29
C ARG A 427 -16.75 -1.88 -5.69
N GLU A 428 -17.57 -1.56 -6.69
CA GLU A 428 -17.54 -2.17 -8.02
C GLU A 428 -16.65 -1.43 -9.03
N ASP A 429 -16.42 -0.14 -8.81
CA ASP A 429 -15.61 0.71 -9.70
C ASP A 429 -14.44 1.35 -8.93
N LEU A 430 -14.75 2.27 -8.02
CA LEU A 430 -13.74 3.17 -7.43
C LEU A 430 -12.67 2.42 -6.60
N TRP A 431 -13.09 1.41 -5.84
CA TRP A 431 -12.25 0.54 -5.01
C TRP A 431 -12.32 -0.93 -5.44
N ALA A 432 -12.57 -1.19 -6.73
CA ALA A 432 -12.70 -2.53 -7.28
C ALA A 432 -11.44 -3.41 -7.09
N THR A 433 -10.26 -2.78 -7.09
CA THR A 433 -8.96 -3.43 -6.86
C THR A 433 -8.57 -3.33 -5.39
N LYS A 434 -7.81 -4.30 -4.86
CA LYS A 434 -7.17 -4.14 -3.54
C LYS A 434 -6.06 -3.09 -3.60
N ALA A 435 -5.77 -2.44 -2.47
CA ALA A 435 -4.70 -1.46 -2.37
C ALA A 435 -3.86 -1.68 -1.11
N LEU A 436 -2.56 -1.46 -1.25
CA LEU A 436 -1.63 -1.39 -0.12
C LEU A 436 -1.68 0.01 0.51
N VAL A 437 -1.27 0.11 1.77
CA VAL A 437 -1.10 1.40 2.42
C VAL A 437 0.10 2.13 1.81
N PRO A 438 0.02 3.44 1.56
CA PRO A 438 1.16 4.25 1.11
C PRO A 438 2.34 4.20 2.09
N VAL A 439 3.56 4.14 1.56
CA VAL A 439 4.80 4.14 2.36
C VAL A 439 5.07 5.56 2.86
N MET A 440 5.52 5.70 4.11
CA MET A 440 6.02 6.96 4.66
C MET A 440 7.54 6.88 4.79
N ASP A 441 8.26 7.09 3.69
CA ASP A 441 9.72 6.84 3.60
C ASP A 441 10.52 7.57 4.70
N TRP A 442 10.06 8.74 5.13
CA TRP A 442 10.70 9.54 6.19
C TRP A 442 10.57 8.94 7.60
N LYS A 443 9.64 8.00 7.83
CA LYS A 443 9.51 7.27 9.11
C LYS A 443 10.49 6.09 9.20
N GLY A 444 11.25 5.83 8.14
CA GLY A 444 12.21 4.74 8.05
C GLY A 444 11.55 3.40 7.70
N GLY A 445 11.99 2.34 8.38
CA GLY A 445 11.70 0.97 7.95
C GLY A 445 12.62 0.53 6.83
N LYS A 446 12.50 -0.74 6.45
CA LYS A 446 13.29 -1.35 5.38
C LYS A 446 12.49 -2.52 4.84
N SER A 447 12.47 -2.65 3.51
CA SER A 447 11.88 -3.81 2.86
C SER A 447 12.43 -5.10 3.49
N PRO A 448 11.57 -6.02 3.95
CA PRO A 448 12.02 -7.28 4.50
C PRO A 448 12.77 -8.12 3.45
N SER A 449 13.40 -9.19 3.93
CA SER A 449 13.96 -10.22 3.06
C SER A 449 12.86 -10.88 2.22
N THR A 450 13.18 -11.24 0.98
CA THR A 450 12.23 -11.95 0.12
C THR A 450 11.85 -13.31 0.72
N PRO A 451 10.54 -13.66 0.77
CA PRO A 451 10.11 -15.00 1.14
C PRO A 451 10.79 -16.08 0.31
N VAL A 452 10.91 -17.29 0.85
CA VAL A 452 11.58 -18.41 0.16
C VAL A 452 10.75 -19.69 0.21
N GLN A 453 11.17 -20.72 -0.55
CA GLN A 453 10.59 -22.06 -0.53
C GLN A 453 9.08 -22.08 -0.82
N GLY A 454 8.66 -21.29 -1.81
CA GLY A 454 7.27 -21.21 -2.23
C GLY A 454 6.73 -22.52 -2.77
N LYS A 455 5.52 -22.90 -2.35
CA LYS A 455 4.81 -24.09 -2.81
C LYS A 455 3.37 -23.74 -3.15
N ILE A 456 2.84 -24.48 -4.12
CA ILE A 456 1.45 -24.40 -4.54
C ILE A 456 0.82 -25.77 -4.48
N GLU A 457 -0.38 -25.84 -3.90
CA GLU A 457 -1.15 -27.06 -3.75
C GLU A 457 -2.57 -26.81 -4.28
N ALA A 458 -2.99 -27.67 -5.22
CA ALA A 458 -4.36 -27.66 -5.73
C ALA A 458 -5.28 -28.37 -4.73
N LEU A 459 -6.27 -27.64 -4.22
CA LEU A 459 -7.38 -28.19 -3.43
C LEU A 459 -8.61 -28.32 -4.34
N SER A 460 -9.65 -29.04 -3.90
CA SER A 460 -10.80 -29.42 -4.74
C SER A 460 -11.48 -28.25 -5.47
N ASN A 461 -11.50 -27.04 -4.90
CA ASN A 461 -12.01 -25.81 -5.53
C ASN A 461 -11.21 -24.55 -5.14
N GLN A 462 -9.98 -24.72 -4.66
CA GLN A 462 -9.16 -23.63 -4.11
C GLN A 462 -7.69 -23.90 -4.40
N THR A 463 -6.88 -22.86 -4.33
CA THR A 463 -5.43 -22.99 -4.42
C THR A 463 -4.81 -22.56 -3.11
N LYS A 464 -3.99 -23.44 -2.52
CA LYS A 464 -3.20 -23.10 -1.34
C LYS A 464 -1.78 -22.72 -1.77
N LEU A 465 -1.34 -21.56 -1.32
CA LEU A 465 0.05 -21.12 -1.37
C LEU A 465 0.68 -21.29 -0.01
N SER A 466 1.95 -21.66 0.02
CA SER A 466 2.76 -21.62 1.23
C SER A 466 4.19 -21.18 0.93
N TRP A 467 4.84 -20.54 1.90
CA TRP A 467 6.23 -20.08 1.83
C TRP A 467 6.85 -20.04 3.22
N VAL A 468 8.18 -19.87 3.27
CA VAL A 468 8.93 -19.69 4.50
C VAL A 468 9.45 -18.26 4.58
N ASP A 469 9.29 -17.62 5.74
CA ASP A 469 9.87 -16.31 6.02
C ASP A 469 10.36 -16.20 7.48
N LYS A 470 11.67 -16.05 7.62
CA LYS A 470 12.37 -15.93 8.92
C LYS A 470 12.73 -14.48 9.29
N ASP A 471 12.42 -13.51 8.44
CA ASP A 471 12.69 -12.10 8.73
C ASP A 471 11.73 -11.61 9.81
N ARG A 472 12.28 -11.13 10.94
CA ARG A 472 11.47 -10.65 12.07
C ARG A 472 10.81 -9.30 11.79
N ASN A 473 11.26 -8.57 10.77
CA ASN A 473 10.71 -7.27 10.41
C ASN A 473 9.47 -7.37 9.52
N THR A 474 9.19 -8.54 8.93
CA THR A 474 7.97 -8.75 8.14
C THR A 474 6.73 -8.65 9.02
N ALA A 475 5.82 -7.74 8.68
CA ALA A 475 4.51 -7.62 9.32
C ALA A 475 3.43 -8.39 8.57
N TYR A 476 3.46 -8.40 7.23
CA TYR A 476 2.46 -9.05 6.39
C TYR A 476 2.98 -9.33 4.98
N TYR A 477 2.17 -9.98 4.15
CA TYR A 477 2.51 -10.30 2.76
C TYR A 477 1.46 -9.76 1.79
N ALA A 478 1.88 -9.42 0.58
CA ALA A 478 0.98 -9.16 -0.54
C ALA A 478 1.07 -10.30 -1.57
N ILE A 479 -0.08 -10.74 -2.06
CA ILE A 479 -0.21 -11.89 -2.96
C ILE A 479 -0.79 -11.41 -4.28
N TYR A 480 -0.02 -11.60 -5.35
CA TYR A 480 -0.41 -11.27 -6.71
C TYR A 480 -0.66 -12.55 -7.50
N ARG A 481 -1.74 -12.57 -8.28
CA ARG A 481 -2.02 -13.65 -9.25
C ARG A 481 -1.88 -13.11 -10.67
N ILE A 482 -1.00 -13.74 -11.44
CA ILE A 482 -0.54 -13.24 -12.72
C ILE A 482 -0.72 -14.33 -13.77
N ASN A 483 -1.28 -13.99 -14.93
CA ASN A 483 -1.37 -14.92 -16.05
C ASN A 483 0.04 -15.29 -16.56
N LYS A 484 0.30 -16.58 -16.79
CA LYS A 484 1.57 -17.04 -17.39
C LYS A 484 1.76 -16.40 -18.76
N GLY A 485 2.99 -15.95 -19.01
CA GLY A 485 3.36 -15.23 -20.23
C GLY A 485 3.23 -13.71 -20.14
N SER A 486 2.54 -13.17 -19.12
CA SER A 486 2.55 -11.74 -18.81
C SER A 486 3.87 -11.33 -18.15
N SER A 487 4.25 -10.06 -18.31
CA SER A 487 5.33 -9.47 -17.50
C SER A 487 4.93 -9.43 -16.03
N ILE A 488 5.85 -9.84 -15.16
CA ILE A 488 5.69 -9.69 -13.71
C ILE A 488 6.23 -8.31 -13.35
N ASP A 489 5.33 -7.42 -12.95
CA ASP A 489 5.67 -6.10 -12.44
C ASP A 489 4.78 -5.80 -11.24
N ILE A 490 5.35 -6.02 -10.05
CA ILE A 490 4.68 -5.72 -8.79
C ILE A 490 4.72 -4.22 -8.48
N ASN A 491 5.60 -3.43 -9.10
CA ASN A 491 5.88 -2.06 -8.67
C ASN A 491 4.95 -1.01 -9.29
N SER A 492 4.42 -1.26 -10.49
CA SER A 492 3.50 -0.31 -11.11
C SER A 492 2.13 -0.28 -10.43
N ASN A 493 1.42 0.83 -10.61
CA ASN A 493 0.03 0.98 -10.17
C ASN A 493 -0.90 -0.09 -10.75
N ARG A 494 -0.61 -0.60 -11.96
CA ARG A 494 -1.42 -1.66 -12.59
C ARG A 494 -1.34 -3.00 -11.84
N SER A 495 -0.31 -3.22 -11.01
CA SER A 495 -0.21 -4.43 -10.20
C SER A 495 -1.35 -4.58 -9.19
N ALA A 496 -2.07 -3.50 -8.86
CA ALA A 496 -3.29 -3.56 -8.05
C ALA A 496 -4.38 -4.45 -8.67
N MET A 497 -4.41 -4.58 -10.00
CA MET A 497 -5.34 -5.47 -10.71
C MET A 497 -5.01 -6.95 -10.48
N GLN A 498 -3.77 -7.24 -10.09
CA GLN A 498 -3.28 -8.59 -9.84
C GLN A 498 -3.21 -8.90 -8.34
N LEU A 499 -3.29 -7.89 -7.46
CA LEU A 499 -3.28 -8.04 -6.01
C LEU A 499 -4.59 -8.69 -5.54
N ILE A 500 -4.52 -9.98 -5.21
CA ILE A 500 -5.69 -10.76 -4.80
C ILE A 500 -5.87 -10.81 -3.28
N GLY A 501 -4.84 -10.46 -2.50
CA GLY A 501 -4.95 -10.46 -1.05
C GLY A 501 -3.71 -9.97 -0.33
N THR A 502 -3.91 -9.70 0.96
CA THR A 502 -2.84 -9.48 1.93
C THR A 502 -3.08 -10.37 3.14
N VAL A 503 -2.03 -10.91 3.75
CA VAL A 503 -2.14 -11.78 4.93
C VAL A 503 -1.12 -11.38 5.98
N ARG A 504 -1.57 -11.22 7.23
CA ARG A 504 -0.71 -10.89 8.37
C ARG A 504 0.25 -12.04 8.63
N LYS A 505 1.49 -11.72 9.00
CA LYS A 505 2.46 -12.74 9.42
C LYS A 505 1.99 -13.42 10.69
N THR A 506 2.13 -14.74 10.74
CA THR A 506 1.91 -15.54 11.95
C THR A 506 3.25 -15.93 12.58
N ASP A 507 3.22 -16.36 13.84
CA ASP A 507 4.41 -16.84 14.57
C ASP A 507 5.02 -18.14 14.02
N LYS A 508 4.41 -18.74 13.00
CA LYS A 508 4.92 -19.95 12.34
C LYS A 508 5.99 -19.59 11.31
N ASP A 509 7.01 -20.42 11.12
CA ASP A 509 7.98 -20.23 10.03
C ASP A 509 7.31 -20.33 8.64
N ALA A 510 6.40 -21.29 8.50
CA ALA A 510 5.61 -21.49 7.29
C ALA A 510 4.35 -20.62 7.32
N GLN A 511 4.17 -19.85 6.26
CA GLN A 511 3.06 -18.93 6.04
C GLN A 511 2.18 -19.46 4.92
N GLU A 512 0.90 -19.10 4.92
CA GLU A 512 -0.07 -19.67 4.00
C GLU A 512 -1.09 -18.63 3.52
N PHE A 513 -1.58 -18.82 2.30
CA PHE A 513 -2.70 -18.08 1.73
C PHE A 513 -3.57 -19.01 0.89
N ILE A 514 -4.90 -18.82 0.95
CA ILE A 514 -5.86 -19.59 0.16
C ILE A 514 -6.52 -18.65 -0.85
N ASP A 515 -6.22 -18.88 -2.14
CA ASP A 515 -7.01 -18.32 -3.22
C ASP A 515 -8.26 -19.17 -3.40
N LYS A 516 -9.42 -18.53 -3.23
CA LYS A 516 -10.74 -19.18 -3.27
C LYS A 516 -11.37 -19.20 -4.66
N GLU A 517 -10.73 -18.58 -5.64
CA GLU A 517 -11.23 -18.57 -7.01
C GLU A 517 -10.84 -19.85 -7.77
N SER A 518 -11.66 -20.21 -8.77
CA SER A 518 -11.45 -21.37 -9.62
C SER A 518 -10.97 -20.95 -11.01
N TYR A 519 -9.83 -21.50 -11.44
CA TYR A 519 -9.22 -21.27 -12.75
C TYR A 519 -8.22 -22.40 -13.05
N ASN A 520 -7.69 -22.43 -14.27
CA ASN A 520 -6.65 -23.37 -14.63
C ASN A 520 -5.30 -22.96 -14.01
N LEU A 521 -4.84 -23.72 -13.02
CA LEU A 521 -3.60 -23.47 -12.28
C LEU A 521 -2.35 -23.43 -13.17
N ASP A 522 -2.36 -24.16 -14.29
CA ASP A 522 -1.25 -24.16 -15.24
C ASP A 522 -1.16 -22.87 -16.05
N LYS A 523 -2.17 -22.00 -16.00
CA LYS A 523 -2.18 -20.70 -16.68
C LYS A 523 -1.82 -19.52 -15.79
N VAL A 524 -1.51 -19.74 -14.51
CA VAL A 524 -1.17 -18.67 -13.56
C VAL A 524 0.15 -18.91 -12.87
N VAL A 525 0.79 -17.82 -12.45
CA VAL A 525 1.87 -17.78 -11.47
C VAL A 525 1.48 -16.78 -10.39
N TYR A 526 2.04 -16.97 -9.21
CA TYR A 526 1.87 -16.09 -8.09
C TYR A 526 3.16 -15.36 -7.77
N ALA A 527 3.04 -14.11 -7.35
CA ALA A 527 4.12 -13.38 -6.71
C ALA A 527 3.73 -13.11 -5.26
N VAL A 528 4.63 -13.43 -4.33
CA VAL A 528 4.46 -13.16 -2.90
C VAL A 528 5.56 -12.20 -2.45
N THR A 529 5.17 -11.04 -1.92
CA THR A 529 6.11 -10.06 -1.34
C THR A 529 5.88 -9.95 0.16
N ALA A 530 6.96 -9.72 0.91
CA ALA A 530 6.91 -9.41 2.34
C ALA A 530 6.92 -7.89 2.55
N LEU A 531 6.16 -7.42 3.54
CA LEU A 531 6.03 -6.01 3.87
C LEU A 531 6.33 -5.79 5.35
N ASP A 532 7.12 -4.76 5.65
CA ASP A 532 7.33 -4.33 7.04
C ASP A 532 6.14 -3.53 7.56
N ARG A 533 6.22 -3.09 8.82
CA ARG A 533 5.17 -2.31 9.48
C ARG A 533 4.93 -0.93 8.88
N LEU A 534 5.90 -0.40 8.11
CA LEU A 534 5.79 0.87 7.39
C LEU A 534 5.50 0.64 5.89
N HIS A 535 5.15 -0.59 5.51
CA HIS A 535 4.71 -1.01 4.17
C HIS A 535 5.81 -0.99 3.09
N ASN A 536 7.08 -0.97 3.51
CA ASN A 536 8.21 -1.21 2.62
C ASN A 536 8.13 -2.65 2.12
N GLU A 537 8.21 -2.84 0.81
CA GLU A 537 7.90 -4.12 0.15
C GLU A 537 9.16 -4.78 -0.41
N SER A 538 9.33 -6.07 -0.14
CA SER A 538 10.45 -6.88 -0.63
C SER A 538 10.34 -7.16 -2.13
N SER A 539 11.42 -7.65 -2.75
CA SER A 539 11.31 -8.38 -4.01
C SER A 539 10.45 -9.62 -3.86
N GLU A 540 9.87 -10.07 -4.96
CA GLU A 540 8.90 -11.14 -5.02
C GLU A 540 9.49 -12.56 -5.02
N LEU A 541 8.82 -13.46 -4.31
CA LEU A 541 8.91 -14.90 -4.50
C LEU A 541 7.88 -15.33 -5.53
N ILE A 542 8.33 -15.98 -6.61
CA ILE A 542 7.41 -16.51 -7.64
C ILE A 542 7.06 -17.97 -7.36
N ILE A 543 5.76 -18.29 -7.40
CA ILE A 543 5.22 -19.63 -7.15
C ILE A 543 4.33 -20.06 -8.32
N GLY A 544 4.58 -21.23 -8.90
CA GLY A 544 3.80 -21.77 -10.01
C GLY A 544 3.87 -23.29 -10.10
N THR A 545 2.99 -23.89 -10.91
CA THR A 545 3.02 -25.34 -11.17
C THR A 545 4.22 -25.72 -12.04
N ASN A 546 4.91 -26.80 -11.67
CA ASN A 546 6.04 -27.39 -12.40
C ASN A 546 7.11 -26.34 -12.78
N GLN A 547 7.55 -25.58 -11.78
CA GLN A 547 8.50 -24.48 -11.91
C GLN A 547 9.75 -24.77 -11.06
N SER A 548 10.91 -24.31 -11.53
CA SER A 548 12.14 -24.29 -10.73
C SER A 548 11.92 -23.57 -9.41
N SER A 549 12.59 -24.08 -8.37
CA SER A 549 12.58 -23.51 -7.02
C SER A 549 13.29 -22.14 -6.95
N TYR A 550 14.07 -21.79 -7.97
CA TYR A 550 14.91 -20.59 -8.01
C TYR A 550 14.58 -19.66 -9.17
N PHE A 551 14.00 -20.17 -10.28
CA PHE A 551 13.83 -19.40 -11.51
C PHE A 551 12.46 -19.58 -12.17
N TYR A 552 11.70 -18.49 -12.28
CA TYR A 552 10.31 -18.62 -12.72
C TYR A 552 10.11 -18.90 -14.21
N ASP A 553 11.10 -18.56 -15.04
CA ASP A 553 11.05 -18.86 -16.47
C ASP A 553 11.49 -20.29 -16.81
N VAL A 554 11.87 -21.09 -15.81
CA VAL A 554 12.09 -22.53 -15.93
C VAL A 554 10.83 -23.24 -15.42
N ASN A 555 9.90 -23.46 -16.34
CA ASN A 555 8.58 -24.05 -16.07
C ASN A 555 8.36 -25.33 -16.90
N ASN A 556 7.10 -25.77 -17.05
CA ASN A 556 6.70 -26.92 -17.87
C ASN A 556 7.40 -27.04 -19.24
N GLN A 557 7.70 -25.93 -19.93
CA GLN A 557 8.40 -25.98 -21.22
C GLN A 557 9.84 -26.52 -21.12
N HIS A 558 10.44 -26.41 -19.93
CA HIS A 558 11.78 -26.84 -19.59
C HIS A 558 11.77 -27.80 -18.39
N SER A 559 10.67 -28.53 -18.17
CA SER A 559 10.52 -29.44 -17.03
C SER A 559 11.65 -30.46 -16.93
N TRP A 560 12.15 -30.91 -18.09
CA TRP A 560 13.30 -31.81 -18.21
C TRP A 560 14.60 -31.24 -17.61
N ALA A 561 14.75 -29.90 -17.57
CA ALA A 561 15.95 -29.22 -17.06
C ALA A 561 15.82 -28.73 -15.61
N ILE A 562 14.62 -28.74 -15.02
CA ILE A 562 14.36 -28.16 -13.69
C ILE A 562 15.31 -28.75 -12.64
N ASN A 563 15.39 -30.08 -12.55
CA ASN A 563 16.26 -30.74 -11.57
C ASN A 563 17.73 -30.39 -11.76
N ALA A 564 18.20 -30.32 -13.01
CA ALA A 564 19.58 -29.95 -13.31
C ALA A 564 19.88 -28.51 -12.87
N ILE A 565 18.99 -27.59 -13.23
CA ILE A 565 19.14 -26.17 -12.92
C ILE A 565 19.09 -25.93 -11.41
N ASP A 566 18.12 -26.51 -10.70
CA ASP A 566 17.96 -26.31 -9.26
C ASP A 566 19.15 -26.87 -8.47
N ASN A 567 19.63 -28.06 -8.82
CA ASN A 567 20.77 -28.68 -8.13
C ASN A 567 22.07 -27.92 -8.37
N LEU A 568 22.34 -27.49 -9.60
CA LEU A 568 23.55 -26.73 -9.92
C LEU A 568 23.52 -25.34 -9.30
N HIS A 569 22.35 -24.71 -9.21
CA HIS A 569 22.20 -23.41 -8.54
C HIS A 569 22.46 -23.52 -7.04
N ALA A 570 21.88 -24.53 -6.37
CA ALA A 570 22.08 -24.77 -4.94
C ALA A 570 23.56 -24.98 -4.54
N ARG A 571 24.42 -25.30 -5.52
CA ARG A 571 25.86 -25.54 -5.36
C ARG A 571 26.74 -24.35 -5.76
N GLY A 572 26.15 -23.26 -6.24
CA GLY A 572 26.89 -22.11 -6.75
C GLY A 572 27.56 -22.34 -8.11
N VAL A 573 27.21 -23.40 -8.85
CA VAL A 573 27.77 -23.68 -10.18
C VAL A 573 27.19 -22.75 -11.23
N ILE A 574 25.88 -22.54 -11.18
CA ILE A 574 25.15 -21.66 -12.10
C ILE A 574 24.48 -20.54 -11.35
N SER A 575 24.27 -19.42 -12.04
CA SER A 575 23.49 -18.29 -11.55
C SER A 575 22.43 -17.90 -12.57
N GLY A 576 21.35 -17.30 -12.07
CA GLY A 576 20.31 -16.72 -12.92
C GLY A 576 20.79 -15.53 -13.73
N VAL A 577 19.89 -15.06 -14.59
CA VAL A 577 19.91 -13.69 -15.09
C VAL A 577 19.09 -12.80 -14.13
N ALA A 578 19.17 -11.49 -14.28
CA ALA A 578 18.49 -10.55 -13.37
C ALA A 578 16.99 -10.83 -13.21
N ALA A 579 16.41 -10.37 -12.08
CA ALA A 579 14.99 -10.50 -11.74
C ALA A 579 14.49 -11.95 -11.64
N GLY A 580 15.20 -12.84 -10.95
CA GLY A 580 14.68 -14.19 -10.64
C GLY A 580 14.49 -15.12 -11.85
N ARG A 581 15.20 -14.87 -12.95
CA ARG A 581 15.14 -15.65 -14.19
C ARG A 581 16.38 -16.48 -14.38
N PHE A 582 16.28 -17.58 -15.12
CA PHE A 582 17.43 -18.34 -15.63
C PHE A 582 17.68 -18.12 -17.11
N ALA A 583 16.66 -17.72 -17.88
CA ALA A 583 16.66 -17.66 -19.34
C ALA A 583 17.07 -19.00 -20.00
N PRO A 584 16.33 -20.10 -19.75
CA PRO A 584 16.72 -21.46 -20.16
C PRO A 584 16.93 -21.63 -21.68
N GLY A 585 16.20 -20.86 -22.49
CA GLY A 585 16.29 -20.89 -23.96
C GLY A 585 17.40 -20.04 -24.57
N ASN A 586 18.08 -19.18 -23.78
CA ASN A 586 19.15 -18.33 -24.31
C ASN A 586 20.39 -19.16 -24.64
N ASN A 587 21.07 -18.80 -25.74
CA ASN A 587 22.37 -19.36 -26.07
C ASN A 587 23.40 -18.99 -25.00
N ILE A 588 24.28 -19.92 -24.65
CA ILE A 588 25.38 -19.68 -23.72
C ILE A 588 26.66 -19.31 -24.49
N THR A 589 27.44 -18.38 -23.94
CA THR A 589 28.74 -17.99 -24.50
C THR A 589 29.83 -19.01 -24.12
N ARG A 590 30.94 -19.01 -24.85
CA ARG A 590 32.12 -19.85 -24.55
C ARG A 590 32.73 -19.53 -23.19
N ALA A 591 32.69 -18.26 -22.75
CA ALA A 591 33.19 -17.84 -21.45
C ALA A 591 32.27 -18.31 -20.31
N ASP A 592 30.96 -18.12 -20.44
CA ASP A 592 30.00 -18.54 -19.41
C ASP A 592 30.03 -20.06 -19.22
N PHE A 593 30.16 -20.82 -20.31
CA PHE A 593 30.30 -22.26 -20.22
C PHE A 593 31.56 -22.68 -19.45
N LEU A 594 32.70 -22.05 -19.74
CA LEU A 594 33.95 -22.33 -19.04
C LEU A 594 33.85 -22.02 -17.54
N ILE A 595 33.24 -20.89 -17.18
CA ILE A 595 32.99 -20.52 -15.78
C ILE A 595 32.16 -21.62 -15.10
N MET A 596 31.05 -22.04 -15.72
CA MET A 596 30.20 -23.10 -15.18
C MET A 596 30.97 -24.41 -15.00
N ALA A 597 31.76 -24.83 -15.99
CA ALA A 597 32.58 -26.04 -15.91
C ALA A 597 33.65 -25.95 -14.81
N MET A 598 34.31 -24.81 -14.65
CA MET A 598 35.30 -24.61 -13.59
C MET A 598 34.67 -24.57 -12.20
N ASN A 599 33.54 -23.88 -12.05
CA ASN A 599 32.79 -23.82 -10.78
C ASN A 599 32.24 -25.20 -10.37
N SER A 600 31.81 -26.04 -11.32
CA SER A 600 31.37 -27.42 -11.05
C SER A 600 32.40 -28.26 -10.30
N TYR A 601 33.69 -27.97 -10.49
CA TYR A 601 34.80 -28.70 -9.89
C TYR A 601 35.58 -27.88 -8.85
N GLY A 602 35.04 -26.74 -8.41
CA GLY A 602 35.65 -25.91 -7.38
C GLY A 602 37.06 -25.41 -7.75
N ILE A 603 37.33 -25.20 -9.03
CA ILE A 603 38.65 -24.74 -9.48
C ILE A 603 38.89 -23.31 -9.00
N GLU A 604 39.85 -23.13 -8.10
CA GLU A 604 40.22 -21.82 -7.60
C GLU A 604 40.87 -20.96 -8.68
N LEU A 605 40.46 -19.69 -8.72
CA LEU A 605 41.02 -18.72 -9.64
C LEU A 605 42.41 -18.30 -9.21
N ASP A 606 43.30 -18.22 -10.20
CA ASP A 606 44.62 -17.66 -9.96
C ASP A 606 44.52 -16.15 -9.65
N SER A 607 45.17 -15.76 -8.56
CA SER A 607 45.22 -14.37 -8.10
C SER A 607 46.11 -13.50 -9.00
N HIS A 608 47.03 -14.10 -9.76
CA HIS A 608 48.04 -13.41 -10.57
C HIS A 608 48.11 -13.98 -12.00
N ILE A 609 47.26 -13.49 -12.88
CA ILE A 609 47.27 -13.86 -14.30
C ILE A 609 48.44 -13.18 -15.01
N THR A 610 49.46 -13.94 -15.41
CA THR A 610 50.65 -13.46 -16.14
C THR A 610 50.60 -13.74 -17.64
N ASP A 611 49.76 -14.68 -18.09
CA ASP A 611 49.50 -15.00 -19.49
C ASP A 611 47.99 -15.27 -19.72
N ASN A 612 47.45 -14.80 -20.85
CA ASN A 612 46.05 -14.98 -21.21
C ASN A 612 45.85 -15.00 -22.75
N PHE A 613 44.65 -15.29 -23.21
CA PHE A 613 44.28 -15.13 -24.63
C PHE A 613 44.22 -13.65 -24.98
N SER A 614 44.57 -13.30 -26.22
CA SER A 614 44.64 -11.89 -26.67
C SER A 614 43.29 -11.18 -26.67
N ASP A 615 42.19 -11.94 -26.71
CA ASP A 615 40.81 -11.46 -26.63
C ASP A 615 40.15 -11.64 -25.26
N ALA A 616 40.94 -11.92 -24.20
CA ALA A 616 40.41 -12.09 -22.85
C ALA A 616 39.89 -10.78 -22.22
N GLY A 617 40.36 -9.62 -22.70
CA GLY A 617 39.95 -8.29 -22.22
C GLY A 617 40.09 -8.10 -20.70
N ASN A 618 39.36 -7.12 -20.15
CA ASN A 618 39.19 -6.92 -18.70
C ASN A 618 37.70 -7.03 -18.35
N LYS A 619 37.20 -8.26 -18.27
CA LYS A 619 35.79 -8.60 -18.00
C LYS A 619 35.70 -9.67 -16.91
N TYR A 620 34.47 -9.98 -16.48
CA TYR A 620 34.21 -10.95 -15.41
C TYR A 620 34.83 -12.34 -15.64
N TYR A 621 35.02 -12.75 -16.89
CA TYR A 621 35.62 -14.04 -17.26
C TYR A 621 37.15 -14.02 -17.40
N THR A 622 37.81 -12.86 -17.32
CA THR A 622 39.25 -12.73 -17.65
C THR A 622 40.12 -13.63 -16.78
N LYS A 623 39.84 -13.72 -15.47
CA LYS A 623 40.59 -14.59 -14.54
C LYS A 623 40.34 -16.07 -14.80
N TYR A 624 39.12 -16.43 -15.16
CA TYR A 624 38.77 -17.81 -15.54
C TYR A 624 39.55 -18.24 -16.77
N LEU A 625 39.60 -17.39 -17.81
CA LEU A 625 40.36 -17.68 -19.03
C LEU A 625 41.85 -17.86 -18.77
N GLY A 626 42.46 -16.95 -18.01
CA GLY A 626 43.89 -17.04 -17.70
C GLY A 626 44.21 -18.29 -16.86
N THR A 627 43.36 -18.59 -15.87
CA THR A 627 43.50 -19.81 -15.05
C THR A 627 43.34 -21.06 -15.91
N ALA A 628 42.33 -21.11 -16.78
CA ALA A 628 42.08 -22.24 -17.67
C ALA A 628 43.20 -22.44 -18.69
N LYS A 629 43.77 -21.35 -19.23
CA LYS A 629 44.93 -21.38 -20.12
C LYS A 629 46.15 -21.95 -19.39
N ARG A 630 46.47 -21.42 -18.20
CA ARG A 630 47.59 -21.89 -17.37
C ARG A 630 47.48 -23.36 -16.99
N LEU A 631 46.28 -23.80 -16.61
CA LEU A 631 46.01 -25.19 -16.25
C LEU A 631 45.91 -26.13 -17.47
N GLY A 632 45.92 -25.59 -18.68
CA GLY A 632 45.78 -26.36 -19.92
C GLY A 632 44.39 -26.98 -20.10
N LEU A 633 43.34 -26.34 -19.56
CA LEU A 633 41.95 -26.77 -19.69
C LEU A 633 41.37 -26.43 -21.07
N VAL A 634 41.89 -25.39 -21.73
CA VAL A 634 41.42 -24.91 -23.03
C VAL A 634 42.58 -24.46 -23.92
N SER A 635 42.43 -24.67 -25.24
CA SER A 635 43.47 -24.35 -26.24
C SER A 635 43.13 -23.15 -27.12
N GLY A 636 41.93 -22.57 -26.97
CA GLY A 636 41.43 -21.47 -27.80
C GLY A 636 40.94 -21.91 -29.19
N VAL A 637 40.78 -20.95 -30.10
CA VAL A 637 40.31 -21.14 -31.49
C VAL A 637 41.44 -20.90 -32.52
N GLY A 638 42.69 -20.79 -32.07
CA GLY A 638 43.86 -20.45 -32.88
C GLY A 638 44.29 -18.99 -32.72
N ASN A 639 45.51 -18.66 -33.18
CA ASN A 639 46.09 -17.31 -33.12
C ASN A 639 46.04 -16.64 -31.73
N ASN A 640 46.18 -17.43 -30.66
CA ASN A 640 46.06 -16.97 -29.27
C ASN A 640 44.68 -16.34 -28.91
N LEU A 641 43.60 -16.69 -29.62
CA LEU A 641 42.23 -16.26 -29.36
C LEU A 641 41.40 -17.36 -28.68
N TYR A 642 40.40 -16.98 -27.88
CA TYR A 642 39.43 -17.89 -27.27
C TYR A 642 37.99 -17.71 -27.78
N SER A 643 37.64 -16.53 -28.25
CA SER A 643 36.29 -16.07 -28.63
C SER A 643 35.28 -16.14 -27.48
N PRO A 644 35.52 -15.46 -26.33
CA PRO A 644 34.75 -15.65 -25.10
C PRO A 644 33.25 -15.36 -25.22
N GLU A 645 32.87 -14.37 -26.03
CA GLU A 645 31.49 -13.86 -26.10
C GLU A 645 30.67 -14.52 -27.20
N THR A 646 31.29 -15.41 -27.98
CA THR A 646 30.62 -16.14 -29.04
C THR A 646 29.74 -17.25 -28.44
N PRO A 647 28.49 -17.42 -28.90
CA PRO A 647 27.68 -18.59 -28.57
C PRO A 647 28.43 -19.89 -28.87
N ILE A 648 28.45 -20.82 -27.91
CA ILE A 648 29.18 -22.09 -28.06
C ILE A 648 28.33 -23.12 -28.79
N THR A 649 28.91 -23.86 -29.73
CA THR A 649 28.25 -25.01 -30.37
C THR A 649 28.23 -26.21 -29.42
N ARG A 650 27.28 -27.13 -29.63
CA ARG A 650 27.18 -28.35 -28.82
C ARG A 650 28.45 -29.20 -28.88
N GLN A 651 29.10 -29.31 -30.05
CA GLN A 651 30.36 -30.04 -30.17
C GLN A 651 31.51 -29.35 -29.41
N ASP A 652 31.61 -28.01 -29.48
CA ASP A 652 32.68 -27.27 -28.80
C ASP A 652 32.54 -27.30 -27.29
N MET A 653 31.30 -27.21 -26.80
CA MET A 653 30.98 -27.36 -25.38
C MET A 653 31.48 -28.69 -24.84
N LEU A 654 31.21 -29.79 -25.56
CA LEU A 654 31.66 -31.13 -25.16
C LEU A 654 33.18 -31.28 -25.25
N VAL A 655 33.84 -30.71 -26.27
CA VAL A 655 35.30 -30.73 -26.37
C VAL A 655 35.97 -30.03 -25.18
N ILE A 656 35.48 -28.84 -24.82
CA ILE A 656 35.98 -28.11 -23.64
C ILE A 656 35.73 -28.94 -22.37
N LEU A 657 34.53 -29.50 -22.21
CA LEU A 657 34.20 -30.34 -21.05
C LEU A 657 35.12 -31.54 -20.95
N TYR A 658 35.35 -32.25 -22.05
CA TYR A 658 36.23 -33.42 -22.08
C TYR A 658 37.65 -33.07 -21.64
N HIS A 659 38.21 -31.95 -22.13
CA HIS A 659 39.54 -31.52 -21.72
C HIS A 659 39.60 -31.16 -20.23
N VAL A 660 38.59 -30.45 -19.72
CA VAL A 660 38.49 -30.14 -18.28
C VAL A 660 38.49 -31.45 -17.47
N LEU A 661 37.58 -32.38 -17.78
CA LEU A 661 37.45 -33.64 -17.06
C LEU A 661 38.71 -34.51 -17.17
N ASN A 662 39.26 -34.66 -18.37
CA ASN A 662 40.48 -35.42 -18.59
C ASN A 662 41.67 -34.84 -17.81
N LYS A 663 41.75 -33.51 -17.72
CA LYS A 663 42.82 -32.85 -16.97
C LYS A 663 42.68 -33.03 -15.46
N LEU A 664 41.44 -33.10 -14.97
CA LEU A 664 41.12 -33.36 -13.56
C LEU A 664 41.17 -34.85 -13.19
N GLY A 665 41.21 -35.76 -14.17
CA GLY A 665 41.09 -37.20 -13.92
C GLY A 665 39.65 -37.66 -13.63
N GLU A 666 38.67 -36.84 -14.01
CA GLU A 666 37.24 -36.98 -13.67
C GLU A 666 36.40 -37.40 -14.88
N LEU A 667 36.99 -38.16 -15.82
CA LEU A 667 36.23 -38.64 -16.98
C LEU A 667 35.19 -39.68 -16.53
N PRO A 668 33.91 -39.54 -16.93
CA PRO A 668 32.86 -40.45 -16.53
C PRO A 668 33.10 -41.86 -17.07
N THR A 669 32.71 -42.85 -16.28
CA THR A 669 32.82 -44.26 -16.65
C THR A 669 31.81 -44.65 -17.73
N MET A 670 32.14 -45.71 -18.50
CA MET A 670 31.29 -46.18 -19.60
C MET A 670 29.97 -46.74 -19.06
N SER A 671 28.86 -46.34 -19.70
CA SER A 671 27.52 -46.76 -19.33
C SER A 671 26.81 -47.23 -20.60
N ASN A 672 26.50 -48.53 -20.70
CA ASN A 672 25.75 -49.08 -21.84
C ASN A 672 24.29 -48.58 -21.93
N ALA A 673 23.89 -47.61 -21.10
CA ALA A 673 22.60 -46.95 -21.16
C ALA A 673 22.63 -45.81 -22.20
N GLY A 674 22.26 -46.12 -23.44
CA GLY A 674 22.08 -45.12 -24.49
C GLY A 674 21.86 -45.73 -25.88
N LYS A 675 21.36 -44.90 -26.81
CA LYS A 675 21.31 -45.22 -28.24
C LYS A 675 22.75 -45.31 -28.77
N PRO A 676 23.11 -46.34 -29.59
CA PRO A 676 24.43 -46.40 -30.21
C PRO A 676 24.75 -45.12 -31.00
N PHE A 677 26.00 -44.67 -30.95
CA PHE A 677 26.44 -43.42 -31.59
C PHE A 677 26.18 -43.43 -33.10
N GLU A 678 26.30 -44.59 -33.71
CA GLU A 678 26.12 -44.82 -35.14
C GLU A 678 24.66 -44.68 -35.61
N GLU A 679 23.70 -44.67 -34.68
CA GLU A 679 22.28 -44.51 -35.01
C GLU A 679 21.79 -43.05 -35.01
N PHE A 680 22.68 -42.07 -34.80
CA PHE A 680 22.34 -40.66 -34.95
C PHE A 680 22.50 -40.23 -36.42
N ASN A 681 21.49 -39.57 -36.97
CA ASN A 681 21.41 -39.26 -38.41
C ASN A 681 22.37 -38.14 -38.85
N ASP A 682 22.94 -37.38 -37.91
CA ASP A 682 23.74 -36.19 -38.15
C ASP A 682 25.20 -36.33 -37.67
N ILE A 683 25.68 -37.56 -37.44
CA ILE A 683 27.08 -37.80 -37.08
C ILE A 683 28.07 -37.29 -38.14
N GLY A 684 27.65 -37.25 -39.42
CA GLY A 684 28.45 -36.70 -40.52
C GLY A 684 28.62 -35.17 -40.46
N GLU A 685 27.85 -34.46 -39.63
CA GLU A 685 28.00 -33.01 -39.44
C GLU A 685 29.05 -32.65 -38.38
N ILE A 686 29.47 -33.64 -37.57
CA ILE A 686 30.45 -33.46 -36.48
C ILE A 686 31.81 -33.15 -37.09
N SER A 687 32.46 -32.11 -36.60
CA SER A 687 33.82 -31.79 -37.02
C SER A 687 34.81 -32.86 -36.53
N SER A 688 35.83 -33.17 -37.34
CA SER A 688 36.78 -34.27 -37.06
C SER A 688 37.42 -34.21 -35.67
N TYR A 689 37.72 -33.00 -35.17
CA TYR A 689 38.29 -32.81 -33.83
C TYR A 689 37.33 -33.17 -32.68
N ALA A 690 36.02 -33.20 -32.93
CA ALA A 690 35.00 -33.43 -31.93
C ALA A 690 34.39 -34.84 -31.99
N THR A 691 34.65 -35.62 -33.05
CA THR A 691 34.00 -36.91 -33.29
C THR A 691 34.20 -37.89 -32.14
N ASP A 692 35.42 -38.09 -31.67
CA ASP A 692 35.72 -39.05 -30.60
C ASP A 692 35.17 -38.58 -29.25
N VAL A 693 35.20 -37.27 -28.99
CA VAL A 693 34.63 -36.67 -27.77
C VAL A 693 33.11 -36.82 -27.74
N MET A 694 32.43 -36.53 -28.84
CA MET A 694 30.98 -36.72 -28.92
C MET A 694 30.60 -38.18 -28.77
N ARG A 695 31.34 -39.10 -29.42
CA ARG A 695 31.15 -40.54 -29.24
C ARG A 695 31.34 -40.95 -27.78
N PHE A 696 32.35 -40.42 -27.10
CA PHE A 696 32.61 -40.68 -25.69
C PHE A 696 31.44 -40.26 -24.80
N PHE A 697 30.91 -39.04 -24.95
CA PHE A 697 29.78 -38.59 -24.12
C PHE A 697 28.45 -39.28 -24.42
N VAL A 698 28.26 -39.77 -25.65
CA VAL A 698 27.14 -40.66 -25.97
C VAL A 698 27.31 -42.02 -25.30
N LYS A 699 28.51 -42.63 -25.39
CA LYS A 699 28.81 -43.93 -24.75
C LYS A 699 28.79 -43.92 -23.23
N THR A 700 29.07 -42.78 -22.61
CA THR A 700 28.94 -42.61 -21.15
C THR A 700 27.52 -42.23 -20.77
N GLY A 701 26.60 -42.02 -21.72
CA GLY A 701 25.20 -41.62 -21.52
C GLY A 701 25.03 -40.23 -20.92
N VAL A 702 26.07 -39.39 -20.95
CA VAL A 702 26.02 -37.97 -20.56
C VAL A 702 25.20 -37.19 -21.58
N VAL A 703 25.33 -37.56 -22.87
CA VAL A 703 24.60 -36.96 -23.99
C VAL A 703 23.67 -38.00 -24.60
N GLN A 704 22.37 -37.70 -24.65
CA GLN A 704 21.35 -38.60 -25.20
C GLN A 704 20.83 -38.16 -26.58
N GLY A 705 21.18 -36.95 -27.03
CA GLY A 705 20.67 -36.35 -28.27
C GLY A 705 19.24 -35.80 -28.15
N ASN A 706 18.71 -35.33 -29.27
CA ASN A 706 17.33 -34.88 -29.44
C ASN A 706 16.66 -35.78 -30.50
N GLY A 707 15.93 -36.78 -30.04
CA GLY A 707 15.42 -37.85 -30.90
C GLY A 707 16.58 -38.58 -31.59
N ASN A 708 16.62 -38.53 -32.92
CA ASN A 708 17.64 -39.20 -33.74
C ASN A 708 18.81 -38.28 -34.17
N LYS A 709 19.01 -37.14 -33.50
CA LYS A 709 20.04 -36.15 -33.83
C LYS A 709 20.86 -35.69 -32.62
N LEU A 710 22.14 -35.39 -32.82
CA LEU A 710 23.05 -34.81 -31.82
C LEU A 710 23.15 -33.27 -31.92
N MET A 711 22.81 -32.72 -33.08
CA MET A 711 22.85 -31.31 -33.46
C MET A 711 24.22 -30.65 -33.22
N PRO A 712 25.34 -31.22 -33.71
CA PRO A 712 26.69 -30.84 -33.28
C PRO A 712 27.02 -29.35 -33.50
N ARG A 713 26.53 -28.76 -34.58
CA ARG A 713 26.77 -27.35 -34.94
C ARG A 713 25.76 -26.35 -34.37
N LYS A 714 24.68 -26.83 -33.75
CA LYS A 714 23.69 -25.96 -33.10
C LYS A 714 24.34 -25.32 -31.86
N THR A 715 24.05 -24.05 -31.61
CA THR A 715 24.45 -23.39 -30.37
C THR A 715 23.72 -24.00 -29.17
N ALA A 716 24.46 -24.23 -28.09
CA ALA A 716 23.91 -24.79 -26.86
C ALA A 716 23.13 -23.72 -26.08
N THR A 717 21.96 -24.10 -25.55
CA THR A 717 21.21 -23.23 -24.63
C THR A 717 21.70 -23.39 -23.20
N ARG A 718 21.34 -22.43 -22.33
CA ARG A 718 21.63 -22.49 -20.90
C ARG A 718 21.03 -23.73 -20.24
N ALA A 719 19.79 -24.11 -20.59
CA ALA A 719 19.16 -25.32 -20.07
C ALA A 719 19.85 -26.61 -20.57
N GLU A 720 20.19 -26.68 -21.86
CA GLU A 720 20.93 -27.84 -22.41
C GLU A 720 22.29 -28.00 -21.72
N THR A 721 22.96 -26.89 -21.44
CA THR A 721 24.26 -26.87 -20.76
C THR A 721 24.16 -27.32 -19.31
N ALA A 722 23.19 -26.79 -18.55
CA ALA A 722 22.93 -27.21 -17.18
C ALA A 722 22.64 -28.72 -17.11
N GLN A 723 21.88 -29.25 -18.06
CA GLN A 723 21.58 -30.68 -18.11
C GLN A 723 22.84 -31.53 -18.35
N VAL A 724 23.73 -31.12 -19.25
CA VAL A 724 24.98 -31.85 -19.52
C VAL A 724 25.88 -31.87 -18.28
N LEU A 725 26.08 -30.72 -17.62
CA LEU A 725 26.88 -30.65 -16.39
C LEU A 725 26.26 -31.48 -15.25
N TYR A 726 24.94 -31.46 -15.12
CA TYR A 726 24.23 -32.27 -14.14
C TYR A 726 24.36 -33.78 -14.43
N ASN A 727 24.27 -34.18 -15.70
CA ASN A 727 24.44 -35.58 -16.10
C ASN A 727 25.83 -36.13 -15.78
N ILE A 728 26.87 -35.29 -15.81
CA ILE A 728 28.20 -35.65 -15.33
C ILE A 728 28.19 -35.86 -13.84
N TYR A 729 27.58 -34.94 -13.09
CA TYR A 729 27.59 -35.02 -11.63
C TYR A 729 26.91 -36.28 -11.07
N ILE A 730 25.84 -36.77 -11.71
CA ILE A 730 25.09 -37.94 -11.24
C ILE A 730 25.66 -39.29 -11.72
N LYS A 731 26.78 -39.30 -12.45
CA LYS A 731 27.46 -40.50 -12.97
C LYS A 731 28.86 -40.61 -12.39
#